data_AF-A0AAN6DKJ7-F1
#
_entry.id   AF-A0AAN6DKJ7-F1
#
_cell.length_a   1.000
_cell.length_b   1.000
_cell.length_c   1.000
_cell.angle_alpha   90.00
_cell.angle_beta   90.00
_cell.angle_gamma   90.00
#
_symmetry.space_group_name_H-M   'P 1'
#
loop_
_entity.id
_entity.type
_entity.pdbx_description
1 polymer ?
#
loop_
_entity_poly.entity_id
_entity_poly.type
_entity_poly.pdbx_seq_one_letter_code
_entity_poly.pdbx_strand_id
1 'polypeptide(L)'
;MTSASSKISPVMMVPRRRRCVILVAAVCLLNLVIVSLVGAGTQMNVLNDVTGLIRATSSSTDPDEFIKSFEEQLDVLDISQDYEKYWKFSTAFNNPVATFDPSDYKTTRESRLLYDPRITMSVYLSHIRKQLLEQGGGNAALAKIAVPFSWQDWVDLSVLNRYLELPEDQRPTCDDILYQGPAYDPQHKFKNPNKNIDSACVDNDRYTGHTSRALLPGFNFKDRTGKKSFRDKLIHAKSYLLSYAPVPTSIVFLTEKGSYEVSIFGDSNMLDSGLFDEFIESQANDTVVADASLENEMLVNSVAPSKSELDFDSMFTAEQNYEFVIPPDRFIYSYDQIIEDYEKRIDELDEKELRHLQTLRYSKSIPSTKLQKSFREVNIIWPATYNGHKVTENGGHYDFRFFNGFVTESKLNEYDDVNEKRKIILHRIIHTWLQFTYKEGIVSFLAHGTLLSWYWNALVFEWDNDIDVQMPIMDFDRFCMKYNNSLIVEDVQHGYGKYYVDCGSYPTHRTKGNGRNNIDARFIDVDSGMYIDITGLALTDTNKLPPRLEKLDRERQAKKEQEKTKDAQLAEPTDSLTDTDISQKVKRAPPVKSNRGPESSSEALERNKELQIYNCRNNHFYTYSELSPLKLSMMEGSPCLVPHDFTTVLNSEYNGGLRKKHFNNHLFMDELRFWVSTATLQQQVYALSGQHVKSVALRKFYNSHKLPMLLRMLGTDELLKEFYITHKTTKMHMEELALMNELTDLQKKERYYSLMEEYKRTHDPMRKSLHGYTSEVVALGGYHPQEDAAVSTMSETSEELDKVVITGKSQSNAGARRIQKVQT
;
A
#
# COMPACT_ATOMS: atom_id res chain seq x y z
N MET A 1 -69.60 -52.77 17.66
CA MET A 1 -70.00 -53.70 18.74
C MET A 1 -69.43 -53.19 20.06
N THR A 2 -70.27 -53.17 21.11
CA THR A 2 -70.00 -53.00 22.57
C THR A 2 -69.30 -51.72 23.02
N SER A 3 -70.00 -50.70 23.53
CA SER A 3 -70.71 -50.54 24.84
C SER A 3 -69.80 -50.17 26.02
N ALA A 4 -70.25 -49.12 26.72
CA ALA A 4 -69.63 -48.40 27.82
C ALA A 4 -69.31 -49.21 29.09
N SER A 5 -68.38 -48.67 29.89
CA SER A 5 -68.44 -48.72 31.35
C SER A 5 -67.66 -47.54 31.95
N SER A 6 -68.37 -46.72 32.70
CA SER A 6 -67.84 -45.64 33.54
C SER A 6 -67.34 -46.19 34.87
N LYS A 7 -66.22 -45.66 35.38
CA LYS A 7 -65.95 -45.54 36.83
C LYS A 7 -64.96 -44.41 37.09
N ILE A 8 -65.44 -43.45 37.87
CA ILE A 8 -64.75 -42.24 38.36
C ILE A 8 -63.82 -42.66 39.51
N SER A 9 -62.56 -42.18 39.48
CA SER A 9 -61.60 -42.28 40.58
C SER A 9 -61.37 -40.91 41.24
N PRO A 10 -61.06 -40.83 42.54
CA PRO A 10 -61.22 -39.61 43.32
C PRO A 10 -60.03 -38.64 43.18
N VAL A 11 -60.34 -37.35 43.09
CA VAL A 11 -59.39 -36.24 43.13
C VAL A 11 -58.73 -36.17 44.51
N MET A 12 -57.43 -36.46 44.59
CA MET A 12 -56.62 -36.13 45.77
C MET A 12 -56.51 -34.60 45.90
N MET A 13 -57.29 -34.03 46.83
CA MET A 13 -57.12 -32.64 47.25
C MET A 13 -55.87 -32.49 48.12
N VAL A 14 -54.76 -32.07 47.49
CA VAL A 14 -53.60 -31.54 48.22
C VAL A 14 -54.02 -30.25 48.96
N PRO A 15 -53.81 -30.13 50.30
CA PRO A 15 -54.27 -28.98 51.08
C PRO A 15 -53.76 -27.64 50.52
N ARG A 16 -54.60 -26.59 50.50
CA ARG A 16 -54.29 -25.25 49.94
C ARG A 16 -52.92 -24.70 50.35
N ARG A 17 -52.49 -24.93 51.61
CA ARG A 17 -51.15 -24.54 52.09
C ARG A 17 -50.01 -25.21 51.33
N ARG A 18 -50.12 -26.51 51.00
CA ARG A 18 -49.10 -27.22 50.21
C ARG A 18 -49.07 -26.75 48.75
N ARG A 19 -50.22 -26.40 48.15
CA ARG A 19 -50.24 -25.80 46.81
C ARG A 19 -49.55 -24.44 46.78
N CYS A 20 -49.80 -23.58 47.77
CA CYS A 20 -49.09 -22.30 47.89
C CYS A 20 -47.59 -22.50 48.12
N VAL A 21 -47.17 -23.44 48.95
CA VAL A 21 -45.74 -23.73 49.18
C VAL A 21 -45.07 -24.27 47.92
N ILE A 22 -45.74 -25.15 47.17
CA ILE A 22 -45.22 -25.66 45.89
C ILE A 22 -45.17 -24.55 44.83
N LEU A 23 -46.17 -23.68 44.76
CA LEU A 23 -46.17 -22.53 43.84
C LEU A 23 -45.09 -21.51 44.21
N VAL A 24 -44.92 -21.19 45.48
CA VAL A 24 -43.85 -20.29 45.95
C VAL A 24 -42.48 -20.93 45.71
N ALA A 25 -42.31 -22.23 45.98
CA ALA A 25 -41.07 -22.93 45.68
C ALA A 25 -40.78 -22.97 44.18
N ALA A 26 -41.79 -23.19 43.33
CA ALA A 26 -41.66 -23.17 41.88
C ALA A 26 -41.34 -21.76 41.35
N VAL A 27 -41.96 -20.71 41.90
CA VAL A 27 -41.65 -19.32 41.56
C VAL A 27 -40.26 -18.94 42.06
N CYS A 28 -39.82 -19.41 43.23
CA CYS A 28 -38.46 -19.21 43.72
C CYS A 28 -37.43 -19.97 42.88
N LEU A 29 -37.73 -21.20 42.44
CA LEU A 29 -36.89 -21.96 41.51
C LEU A 29 -36.84 -21.31 40.13
N LEU A 30 -37.98 -20.83 39.62
CA LEU A 30 -38.04 -20.11 38.35
C LEU A 30 -37.26 -18.80 38.45
N ASN A 31 -37.38 -18.05 39.56
CA ASN A 31 -36.59 -16.84 39.79
C ASN A 31 -35.11 -17.17 40.01
N LEU A 32 -34.74 -18.29 40.66
CA LEU A 32 -33.35 -18.73 40.75
C LEU A 32 -32.79 -19.12 39.40
N VAL A 33 -33.58 -19.80 38.56
CA VAL A 33 -33.20 -20.14 37.18
C VAL A 33 -33.11 -18.88 36.32
N ILE A 34 -34.03 -17.93 36.45
CA ILE A 34 -33.97 -16.63 35.77
C ILE A 34 -32.79 -15.81 36.28
N VAL A 35 -32.52 -15.76 37.59
CA VAL A 35 -31.36 -15.05 38.16
C VAL A 35 -30.05 -15.77 37.80
N SER A 36 -30.04 -17.09 37.65
CA SER A 36 -28.90 -17.83 37.12
C SER A 36 -28.74 -17.67 35.62
N LEU A 37 -29.82 -17.53 34.83
CA LEU A 37 -29.78 -17.27 33.39
C LEU A 37 -29.45 -15.82 33.08
N VAL A 38 -29.96 -14.87 33.86
CA VAL A 38 -29.58 -13.44 33.83
C VAL A 38 -28.18 -13.27 34.41
N GLY A 39 -27.81 -14.04 35.42
CA GLY A 39 -26.45 -14.14 35.96
C GLY A 39 -25.45 -14.74 34.98
N ALA A 40 -25.86 -15.74 34.19
CA ALA A 40 -25.07 -16.32 33.11
C ALA A 40 -25.02 -15.40 31.88
N GLY A 41 -26.11 -14.68 31.56
CA GLY A 41 -26.15 -13.66 30.51
C GLY A 41 -25.36 -12.41 30.88
N THR A 42 -25.31 -12.04 32.16
CA THR A 42 -24.42 -10.98 32.67
C THR A 42 -22.97 -11.47 32.82
N GLN A 43 -22.72 -12.74 33.14
CA GLN A 43 -21.38 -13.33 33.03
C GLN A 43 -20.88 -13.42 31.58
N MET A 44 -21.76 -13.66 30.60
CA MET A 44 -21.42 -13.55 29.17
C MET A 44 -21.11 -12.11 28.76
N ASN A 45 -21.84 -11.12 29.30
CA ASN A 45 -21.50 -9.70 29.08
C ASN A 45 -20.18 -9.28 29.76
N VAL A 46 -19.77 -9.95 30.84
CA VAL A 46 -18.48 -9.72 31.51
C VAL A 46 -17.31 -10.39 30.77
N LEU A 47 -17.58 -11.39 29.92
CA LEU A 47 -16.58 -12.04 29.06
C LEU A 47 -16.40 -11.33 27.70
N ASN A 48 -17.34 -10.48 27.29
CA ASN A 48 -17.25 -9.65 26.07
C ASN A 48 -16.60 -8.27 26.29
N ASP A 49 -16.33 -7.89 27.54
CA ASP A 49 -15.52 -6.70 27.81
C ASP A 49 -14.06 -7.13 27.89
N VAL A 50 -13.19 -6.55 27.06
CA VAL A 50 -11.76 -6.86 27.06
C VAL A 50 -11.13 -6.65 28.45
N THR A 51 -11.71 -5.77 29.26
CA THR A 51 -11.39 -5.60 30.69
C THR A 51 -11.58 -6.89 31.51
N GLY A 52 -12.62 -7.67 31.22
CA GLY A 52 -12.90 -8.97 31.83
C GLY A 52 -11.92 -10.05 31.36
N LEU A 53 -11.52 -10.01 30.08
CA LEU A 53 -10.49 -10.88 29.50
C LEU A 53 -9.12 -10.65 30.14
N ILE A 54 -8.69 -9.38 30.20
CA ILE A 54 -7.46 -8.95 30.88
C ILE A 54 -7.50 -9.34 32.37
N ARG A 55 -8.65 -9.21 33.02
CA ARG A 55 -8.82 -9.61 34.43
C ARG A 55 -8.74 -11.13 34.61
N ALA A 56 -9.30 -11.92 33.68
CA ALA A 56 -9.28 -13.38 33.72
C ALA A 56 -7.87 -13.96 33.49
N THR A 57 -7.04 -13.31 32.68
CA THR A 57 -5.65 -13.71 32.38
C THR A 57 -4.62 -13.11 33.32
N SER A 58 -4.98 -12.09 34.10
CA SER A 58 -4.11 -11.45 35.10
C SER A 58 -3.75 -12.31 36.33
N SER A 59 -4.13 -13.60 36.36
CA SER A 59 -3.71 -14.51 37.44
C SER A 59 -2.22 -14.88 37.36
N SER A 60 -1.57 -14.68 36.21
CA SER A 60 -0.12 -14.87 36.08
C SER A 60 0.65 -13.67 36.64
N THR A 61 1.73 -13.96 37.37
CA THR A 61 2.73 -12.95 37.79
C THR A 61 3.83 -12.75 36.76
N ASP A 62 3.88 -13.59 35.72
CA ASP A 62 4.89 -13.56 34.68
C ASP A 62 4.37 -12.86 33.40
N PRO A 63 5.08 -11.85 32.88
CA PRO A 63 4.66 -11.11 31.69
C PRO A 63 4.51 -11.97 30.42
N ASP A 64 5.36 -12.96 30.23
CA ASP A 64 5.39 -13.77 29.01
C ASP A 64 4.27 -14.82 29.06
N GLU A 65 4.02 -15.41 30.23
CA GLU A 65 2.86 -16.28 30.46
C GLU A 65 1.53 -15.52 30.31
N PHE A 66 1.45 -14.28 30.80
CA PHE A 66 0.28 -13.42 30.58
C PHE A 66 -0.02 -13.21 29.09
N ILE A 67 0.98 -12.79 28.30
CA ILE A 67 0.78 -12.55 26.85
C ILE A 67 0.38 -13.82 26.12
N LYS A 68 1.04 -14.94 26.44
CA LYS A 68 0.68 -16.24 25.86
C LYS A 68 -0.78 -16.60 26.15
N SER A 69 -1.20 -16.51 27.40
CA SER A 69 -2.59 -16.81 27.79
C SER A 69 -3.59 -15.83 27.18
N PHE A 70 -3.22 -14.56 27.02
CA PHE A 70 -4.05 -13.54 26.40
C PHE A 70 -4.26 -13.81 24.91
N GLU A 71 -3.20 -14.16 24.17
CA GLU A 71 -3.29 -14.55 22.76
C GLU A 71 -4.17 -15.79 22.55
N GLU A 72 -3.99 -16.83 23.38
CA GLU A 72 -4.80 -18.05 23.30
C GLU A 72 -6.30 -17.75 23.46
N GLN A 73 -6.64 -16.69 24.20
CA GLN A 73 -8.02 -16.22 24.31
C GLN A 73 -8.46 -15.37 23.13
N LEU A 74 -7.59 -14.53 22.56
CA LEU A 74 -7.90 -13.76 21.35
C LEU A 74 -8.15 -14.68 20.14
N ASP A 75 -7.44 -15.82 20.06
CA ASP A 75 -7.60 -16.80 18.98
C ASP A 75 -9.02 -17.41 18.92
N VAL A 76 -9.77 -17.38 20.03
CA VAL A 76 -11.15 -17.90 20.11
C VAL A 76 -12.21 -16.80 20.25
N LEU A 77 -11.79 -15.56 20.46
CA LEU A 77 -12.69 -14.43 20.72
C LEU A 77 -12.84 -13.55 19.48
N ASP A 78 -14.06 -13.50 18.97
CA ASP A 78 -14.44 -12.50 17.99
C ASP A 78 -14.97 -11.25 18.72
N ILE A 79 -14.05 -10.33 19.04
CA ILE A 79 -14.37 -9.06 19.71
C ILE A 79 -15.27 -8.19 18.81
N SER A 80 -15.20 -8.40 17.49
CA SER A 80 -15.96 -7.62 16.52
C SER A 80 -17.46 -7.93 16.50
N GLN A 81 -17.92 -8.98 17.20
CA GLN A 81 -19.34 -9.28 17.36
C GLN A 81 -20.11 -8.15 18.05
N ASP A 82 -19.49 -7.44 19.00
CA ASP A 82 -20.03 -6.18 19.53
C ASP A 82 -19.55 -5.02 18.65
N TYR A 83 -20.04 -5.00 17.42
CA TYR A 83 -19.59 -4.09 16.37
C TYR A 83 -19.77 -2.62 16.78
N GLU A 84 -20.86 -2.27 17.45
CA GLU A 84 -21.13 -0.91 17.95
C GLU A 84 -19.98 -0.37 18.80
N LYS A 85 -19.39 -1.21 19.65
CA LYS A 85 -18.26 -0.84 20.50
C LYS A 85 -16.91 -1.01 19.80
N TYR A 86 -16.74 -2.07 19.02
CA TYR A 86 -15.43 -2.51 18.50
C TYR A 86 -15.33 -2.46 16.97
N TRP A 87 -16.08 -1.60 16.30
CA TRP A 87 -16.07 -1.49 14.83
C TRP A 87 -14.68 -1.27 14.22
N LYS A 88 -13.75 -0.63 14.96
CA LYS A 88 -12.35 -0.40 14.55
C LYS A 88 -11.50 -1.68 14.55
N PHE A 89 -11.94 -2.72 15.25
CA PHE A 89 -11.28 -4.03 15.33
C PHE A 89 -11.70 -4.95 14.19
N SER A 90 -12.87 -4.69 13.60
CA SER A 90 -13.39 -5.46 12.46
C SER A 90 -12.54 -5.23 11.22
N THR A 91 -12.05 -6.33 10.64
CA THR A 91 -11.43 -6.36 9.31
C THR A 91 -12.43 -6.64 8.18
N ALA A 92 -13.64 -7.10 8.54
CA ALA A 92 -14.71 -7.40 7.60
C ALA A 92 -15.06 -6.20 6.71
N PHE A 93 -15.38 -6.50 5.45
CA PHE A 93 -15.80 -5.48 4.51
C PHE A 93 -17.26 -5.11 4.73
N ASN A 94 -17.46 -3.95 5.37
CA ASN A 94 -18.78 -3.44 5.71
C ASN A 94 -19.25 -2.41 4.69
N ASN A 95 -20.57 -2.33 4.49
CA ASN A 95 -21.24 -1.48 3.50
C ASN A 95 -20.92 -1.82 2.01
N PRO A 96 -20.98 -3.09 1.57
CA PRO A 96 -20.73 -3.43 0.16
C PRO A 96 -21.87 -3.03 -0.78
N VAL A 97 -23.10 -2.90 -0.25
CA VAL A 97 -24.32 -2.71 -1.05
C VAL A 97 -24.71 -1.24 -1.14
N ALA A 98 -25.04 -0.77 -2.35
CA ALA A 98 -25.73 0.49 -2.59
C ALA A 98 -27.16 0.22 -3.09
N THR A 99 -28.10 1.03 -2.62
CA THR A 99 -29.50 1.03 -3.09
C THR A 99 -29.84 2.44 -3.57
N PHE A 100 -30.32 2.56 -4.80
CA PHE A 100 -30.57 3.87 -5.41
C PHE A 100 -31.73 3.81 -6.42
N ASP A 101 -32.35 4.97 -6.67
CA ASP A 101 -33.27 5.17 -7.79
C ASP A 101 -32.46 5.46 -9.06
N PRO A 102 -32.58 4.66 -10.12
CA PRO A 102 -31.77 4.82 -11.33
C PRO A 102 -32.09 6.11 -12.09
N SER A 103 -33.34 6.59 -12.04
CA SER A 103 -33.76 7.82 -12.73
C SER A 103 -33.19 9.05 -12.03
N ASP A 104 -33.25 9.08 -10.70
CA ASP A 104 -32.66 10.13 -9.87
C ASP A 104 -31.13 10.17 -10.02
N TYR A 105 -30.49 9.00 -9.98
CA TYR A 105 -29.04 8.88 -10.18
C TYR A 105 -28.62 9.43 -11.56
N LYS A 106 -29.32 9.03 -12.63
CA LYS A 106 -29.04 9.51 -14.00
C LYS A 106 -29.23 11.01 -14.11
N THR A 107 -30.37 11.53 -13.65
CA THR A 107 -30.70 12.96 -13.69
C THR A 107 -29.69 13.79 -12.91
N THR A 108 -29.29 13.34 -11.73
CA THR A 108 -28.32 14.06 -10.91
C THR A 108 -26.94 14.13 -11.58
N ARG A 109 -26.51 13.05 -12.23
CA ARG A 109 -25.23 12.98 -12.93
C ARG A 109 -25.15 13.83 -14.20
N GLU A 110 -26.26 14.36 -14.71
CA GLU A 110 -26.24 15.31 -15.85
C GLU A 110 -25.62 16.67 -15.47
N SER A 111 -25.68 17.04 -14.19
CA SER A 111 -25.24 18.37 -13.72
C SER A 111 -24.34 18.35 -12.48
N ARG A 112 -24.19 17.19 -11.82
CA ARG A 112 -23.32 17.01 -10.65
C ARG A 112 -22.37 15.83 -10.84
N LEU A 113 -21.16 15.98 -10.32
CA LEU A 113 -20.18 14.90 -10.23
C LEU A 113 -20.52 14.06 -9.00
N LEU A 114 -21.04 12.86 -9.25
CA LEU A 114 -21.33 11.86 -8.23
C LEU A 114 -20.47 10.62 -8.47
N TYR A 115 -19.96 10.06 -7.39
CA TYR A 115 -19.16 8.85 -7.41
C TYR A 115 -19.54 7.97 -6.23
N ASP A 116 -19.84 6.70 -6.52
CA ASP A 116 -20.00 5.67 -5.52
C ASP A 116 -19.34 4.39 -6.07
N PRO A 117 -18.26 3.90 -5.43
CA PRO A 117 -17.54 2.73 -5.94
C PRO A 117 -18.42 1.48 -5.97
N ARG A 118 -19.44 1.36 -5.10
CA ARG A 118 -20.36 0.21 -5.06
C ARG A 118 -21.13 0.10 -6.37
N ILE A 119 -21.60 1.24 -6.89
CA ILE A 119 -22.33 1.32 -8.16
C ILE A 119 -21.37 1.07 -9.32
N THR A 120 -20.25 1.80 -9.39
CA THR A 120 -19.27 1.65 -10.48
C THR A 120 -18.80 0.20 -10.60
N MET A 121 -18.36 -0.42 -9.51
CA MET A 121 -17.85 -1.79 -9.55
C MET A 121 -18.92 -2.79 -9.97
N SER A 122 -20.15 -2.66 -9.48
CA SER A 122 -21.27 -3.55 -9.85
C SER A 122 -21.60 -3.48 -11.35
N VAL A 123 -21.67 -2.26 -11.90
CA VAL A 123 -21.98 -2.02 -13.32
C VAL A 123 -20.90 -2.65 -14.22
N TYR A 124 -19.63 -2.39 -13.92
CA TYR A 124 -18.52 -2.92 -14.73
C TYR A 124 -18.39 -4.44 -14.60
N LEU A 125 -18.48 -5.01 -13.40
CA LEU A 125 -18.38 -6.45 -13.19
C LEU A 125 -19.54 -7.21 -13.83
N SER A 126 -20.76 -6.67 -13.76
CA SER A 126 -21.94 -7.25 -14.42
C SER A 126 -21.74 -7.33 -15.94
N HIS A 127 -21.28 -6.25 -16.57
CA HIS A 127 -20.98 -6.24 -18.00
C HIS A 127 -19.86 -7.22 -18.38
N ILE A 128 -18.74 -7.21 -17.64
CA ILE A 128 -17.60 -8.13 -17.89
C ILE A 128 -18.07 -9.59 -17.81
N ARG A 129 -18.83 -9.93 -16.78
CA ARG A 129 -19.41 -11.28 -16.59
C ARG A 129 -20.27 -11.69 -17.78
N LYS A 130 -21.18 -10.82 -18.22
CA LYS A 130 -22.05 -11.12 -19.37
C LYS A 130 -21.24 -11.32 -20.66
N GLN A 131 -20.29 -10.44 -20.95
CA GLN A 131 -19.41 -10.58 -22.11
C GLN A 131 -18.61 -11.88 -22.10
N LEU A 132 -18.07 -12.29 -20.95
CA LEU A 132 -17.34 -13.56 -20.82
C LEU A 132 -18.23 -14.79 -21.03
N LEU A 133 -19.47 -14.75 -20.53
CA LEU A 133 -20.44 -15.83 -20.73
C LEU A 133 -20.82 -15.99 -22.20
N GLU A 134 -20.90 -14.89 -22.96
CA GLU A 134 -21.21 -14.92 -24.39
C GLU A 134 -20.02 -15.42 -25.24
N GLN A 135 -18.79 -15.06 -24.88
CA GLN A 135 -17.60 -15.36 -25.68
C GLN A 135 -16.94 -16.72 -25.37
N GLY A 136 -17.34 -17.38 -24.27
CA GLY A 136 -16.75 -18.63 -23.79
C GLY A 136 -15.40 -18.38 -23.11
N GLY A 137 -15.36 -18.45 -21.77
CA GLY A 137 -14.28 -17.93 -20.93
C GLY A 137 -12.83 -18.41 -21.21
N GLY A 138 -11.90 -17.90 -20.39
CA GLY A 138 -10.45 -18.13 -20.52
C GLY A 138 -9.70 -16.97 -21.18
N ASN A 139 -8.36 -17.04 -21.21
CA ASN A 139 -7.48 -15.92 -21.59
C ASN A 139 -7.77 -15.34 -22.98
N ALA A 140 -8.15 -16.18 -23.94
CA ALA A 140 -8.45 -15.74 -25.30
C ALA A 140 -9.78 -14.95 -25.43
N ALA A 141 -10.74 -15.19 -24.52
CA ALA A 141 -11.96 -14.40 -24.43
C ALA A 141 -11.71 -13.11 -23.64
N LEU A 142 -10.94 -13.17 -22.55
CA LEU A 142 -10.55 -11.97 -21.79
C LEU A 142 -9.85 -10.94 -22.66
N ALA A 143 -8.94 -11.38 -23.53
CA ALA A 143 -8.23 -10.51 -24.47
C ALA A 143 -9.14 -9.76 -25.48
N LYS A 144 -10.42 -10.14 -25.59
CA LYS A 144 -11.39 -9.53 -26.50
C LYS A 144 -12.38 -8.60 -25.80
N ILE A 145 -12.34 -8.52 -24.47
CA ILE A 145 -13.24 -7.68 -23.71
C ILE A 145 -12.64 -6.29 -23.60
N ALA A 146 -13.46 -5.32 -23.97
CA ALA A 146 -13.16 -3.92 -23.77
C ALA A 146 -14.32 -3.25 -23.03
N VAL A 147 -14.01 -2.33 -22.12
CA VAL A 147 -15.00 -1.53 -21.37
C VAL A 147 -14.79 -0.03 -21.64
N PRO A 148 -15.84 0.81 -21.57
CA PRO A 148 -15.67 2.26 -21.61
C PRO A 148 -14.92 2.72 -20.35
N PHE A 149 -14.28 3.88 -20.38
CA PHE A 149 -13.64 4.44 -19.20
C PHE A 149 -13.81 5.96 -19.14
N SER A 150 -14.09 6.48 -17.95
CA SER A 150 -13.92 7.89 -17.63
C SER A 150 -13.53 8.04 -16.17
N TRP A 151 -12.59 8.91 -15.85
CA TRP A 151 -12.21 9.18 -14.45
C TRP A 151 -13.40 9.66 -13.59
N GLN A 152 -14.47 10.15 -14.21
CA GLN A 152 -15.74 10.48 -13.56
C GLN A 152 -16.40 9.29 -12.85
N ASP A 153 -16.21 8.07 -13.35
CA ASP A 153 -16.78 6.86 -12.74
C ASP A 153 -15.86 6.25 -11.68
N TRP A 154 -14.56 6.58 -11.71
CA TRP A 154 -13.51 5.84 -10.99
C TRP A 154 -12.88 6.61 -9.83
N VAL A 155 -13.07 7.94 -9.76
CA VAL A 155 -12.51 8.81 -8.72
C VAL A 155 -13.58 9.77 -8.22
N ASP A 156 -13.56 10.08 -6.92
CA ASP A 156 -14.38 11.14 -6.36
C ASP A 156 -13.90 12.53 -6.84
N LEU A 157 -14.70 13.17 -7.69
CA LEU A 157 -14.49 14.52 -8.22
C LEU A 157 -15.46 15.55 -7.62
N SER A 158 -16.25 15.16 -6.60
CA SER A 158 -17.35 15.96 -6.04
C SER A 158 -16.90 17.29 -5.43
N VAL A 159 -15.62 17.44 -5.07
CA VAL A 159 -15.06 18.72 -4.60
C VAL A 159 -15.22 19.86 -5.62
N LEU A 160 -15.40 19.52 -6.90
CA LEU A 160 -15.65 20.49 -7.98
C LEU A 160 -17.13 20.92 -8.06
N ASN A 161 -18.06 20.21 -7.43
CA ASN A 161 -19.50 20.51 -7.49
C ASN A 161 -19.84 21.92 -7.01
N ARG A 162 -19.10 22.44 -6.02
CA ARG A 162 -19.26 23.82 -5.53
C ARG A 162 -19.15 24.89 -6.63
N TYR A 163 -18.47 24.58 -7.73
CA TYR A 163 -18.36 25.47 -8.89
C TYR A 163 -19.44 25.18 -9.94
N LEU A 164 -19.92 23.93 -10.01
CA LEU A 164 -21.01 23.53 -10.90
C LEU A 164 -22.36 24.10 -10.46
N GLU A 165 -22.53 24.26 -9.15
CA GLU A 165 -23.70 24.87 -8.50
C GLU A 165 -23.83 26.38 -8.79
N LEU A 166 -22.75 27.02 -9.26
CA LEU A 166 -22.80 28.42 -9.71
C LEU A 166 -23.43 28.52 -11.11
N PRO A 167 -24.23 29.57 -11.37
CA PRO A 167 -24.63 29.92 -12.73
C PRO A 167 -23.42 30.00 -13.67
N GLU A 168 -23.58 29.59 -14.94
CA GLU A 168 -22.49 29.45 -15.90
C GLU A 168 -21.65 30.75 -16.06
N ASP A 169 -22.30 31.91 -16.02
CA ASP A 169 -21.67 33.23 -16.10
C ASP A 169 -20.91 33.63 -14.82
N GLN A 170 -21.23 32.99 -13.69
CA GLN A 170 -20.60 33.18 -12.38
C GLN A 170 -19.53 32.14 -12.08
N ARG A 171 -19.37 31.10 -12.90
CA ARG A 171 -18.27 30.13 -12.74
C ARG A 171 -16.91 30.84 -12.84
N PRO A 172 -15.90 30.37 -12.07
CA PRO A 172 -14.56 30.96 -12.07
C PRO A 172 -13.81 30.65 -13.36
N THR A 173 -13.00 31.60 -13.80
CA THR A 173 -11.99 31.40 -14.85
C THR A 173 -10.70 30.79 -14.26
N CYS A 174 -9.78 30.38 -15.13
CA CYS A 174 -8.42 30.00 -14.73
C CYS A 174 -7.71 31.11 -13.97
N ASP A 175 -7.86 32.37 -14.37
CA ASP A 175 -7.28 33.51 -13.66
C ASP A 175 -7.87 33.65 -12.25
N ASP A 176 -9.17 33.45 -12.10
CA ASP A 176 -9.85 33.48 -10.81
C ASP A 176 -9.31 32.40 -9.86
N ILE A 177 -9.26 31.14 -10.31
CA ILE A 177 -8.79 30.02 -9.48
C ILE A 177 -7.29 30.13 -9.18
N LEU A 178 -6.47 30.52 -10.15
CA LEU A 178 -5.04 30.66 -9.91
C LEU A 178 -4.72 31.78 -8.91
N TYR A 179 -5.59 32.78 -8.77
CA TYR A 179 -5.42 33.89 -7.84
C TYR A 179 -6.08 33.68 -6.48
N GLN A 180 -7.37 33.32 -6.46
CA GLN A 180 -8.20 33.19 -5.25
C GLN A 180 -8.19 31.77 -4.66
N GLY A 181 -7.86 30.76 -5.49
CA GLY A 181 -7.86 29.37 -5.08
C GLY A 181 -9.26 28.84 -4.70
N PRO A 182 -9.33 27.89 -3.76
CA PRO A 182 -10.59 27.33 -3.28
C PRO A 182 -11.55 28.32 -2.60
N ALA A 183 -11.05 29.50 -2.22
CA ALA A 183 -11.83 30.57 -1.58
C ALA A 183 -12.42 31.56 -2.60
N TYR A 184 -12.58 31.13 -3.86
CA TYR A 184 -13.17 31.93 -4.92
C TYR A 184 -14.53 32.54 -4.53
N ASP A 185 -14.67 33.84 -4.77
CA ASP A 185 -15.91 34.58 -4.62
C ASP A 185 -16.41 35.11 -5.99
N PRO A 186 -17.61 34.70 -6.45
CA PRO A 186 -18.17 35.16 -7.72
C PRO A 186 -18.41 36.66 -7.79
N GLN A 187 -18.50 37.37 -6.66
CA GLN A 187 -18.63 38.83 -6.62
C GLN A 187 -17.33 39.56 -6.97
N HIS A 188 -16.18 38.89 -6.85
CA HIS A 188 -14.86 39.49 -6.98
C HIS A 188 -14.04 38.82 -8.09
N LYS A 189 -14.52 38.82 -9.34
CA LYS A 189 -13.76 38.26 -10.47
C LYS A 189 -12.41 38.97 -10.67
N PHE A 190 -11.33 38.20 -10.70
CA PHE A 190 -9.98 38.66 -10.92
C PHE A 190 -9.74 38.88 -12.43
N LYS A 191 -9.19 40.04 -12.77
CA LYS A 191 -8.74 40.33 -14.15
C LYS A 191 -7.23 40.48 -14.14
N ASN A 192 -6.53 39.51 -14.71
CA ASN A 192 -5.07 39.54 -14.79
C ASN A 192 -4.61 40.67 -15.73
N PRO A 193 -3.94 41.72 -15.23
CA PRO A 193 -3.52 42.84 -16.07
C PRO A 193 -2.40 42.46 -17.05
N ASN A 194 -1.68 41.35 -16.80
CA ASN A 194 -0.51 40.94 -17.57
C ASN A 194 -0.81 39.87 -18.64
N LYS A 195 -2.06 39.36 -18.75
CA LYS A 195 -2.53 38.31 -19.68
C LYS A 195 -1.71 37.00 -19.76
N ASN A 196 -0.62 36.86 -19.00
CA ASN A 196 0.14 35.63 -18.89
C ASN A 196 -0.56 34.68 -17.92
N ILE A 197 -1.53 33.93 -18.45
CA ILE A 197 -2.20 32.83 -17.75
C ILE A 197 -1.21 31.66 -17.65
N ASP A 198 -1.20 30.94 -16.52
CA ASP A 198 -0.46 29.68 -16.43
C ASP A 198 -0.93 28.77 -17.57
N SER A 199 -0.01 28.42 -18.48
CA SER A 199 -0.33 27.59 -19.63
C SER A 199 -0.94 26.24 -19.26
N ALA A 200 -0.79 25.80 -18.00
CA ALA A 200 -1.37 24.58 -17.47
C ALA A 200 -2.88 24.64 -17.22
N CYS A 201 -3.56 25.80 -17.37
CA CYS A 201 -5.01 25.94 -17.19
C CYS A 201 -5.71 26.47 -18.45
N VAL A 202 -6.89 25.93 -18.75
CA VAL A 202 -7.74 26.32 -19.88
C VAL A 202 -9.17 26.59 -19.39
N ASP A 203 -9.72 27.75 -19.75
CA ASP A 203 -11.12 28.11 -19.42
C ASP A 203 -12.12 27.21 -20.19
N ASN A 204 -13.34 27.09 -19.69
CA ASN A 204 -14.39 26.24 -20.30
C ASN A 204 -14.66 26.53 -21.78
N ASP A 205 -14.60 27.80 -22.19
CA ASP A 205 -14.84 28.21 -23.58
C ASP A 205 -13.79 27.67 -24.56
N ARG A 206 -12.60 27.38 -24.05
CA ARG A 206 -11.43 26.85 -24.78
C ARG A 206 -11.18 25.36 -24.53
N TYR A 207 -11.99 24.70 -23.69
CA TYR A 207 -11.89 23.27 -23.47
C TYR A 207 -12.30 22.48 -24.71
N THR A 208 -11.54 21.43 -25.03
CA THR A 208 -11.71 20.62 -26.25
C THR A 208 -11.73 19.11 -25.98
N GLY A 209 -11.83 18.68 -24.72
CA GLY A 209 -11.92 17.26 -24.37
C GLY A 209 -13.36 16.73 -24.39
N HIS A 210 -13.55 15.51 -23.89
CA HIS A 210 -14.81 14.77 -23.99
C HIS A 210 -15.83 15.12 -22.90
N THR A 211 -15.41 15.72 -21.80
CA THR A 211 -16.30 16.01 -20.67
C THR A 211 -17.36 17.05 -21.05
N SER A 212 -18.62 16.73 -20.73
CA SER A 212 -19.76 17.63 -20.97
C SER A 212 -19.53 19.01 -20.35
N ARG A 213 -19.83 20.07 -21.10
CA ARG A 213 -19.71 21.46 -20.62
C ARG A 213 -20.50 21.73 -19.34
N ALA A 214 -21.64 21.04 -19.16
CA ALA A 214 -22.45 21.17 -17.95
C ALA A 214 -21.66 20.82 -16.68
N LEU A 215 -20.74 19.84 -16.79
CA LEU A 215 -19.93 19.29 -15.70
C LEU A 215 -18.56 19.96 -15.54
N LEU A 216 -18.24 21.00 -16.33
CA LEU A 216 -16.97 21.70 -16.22
C LEU A 216 -17.05 22.88 -15.23
N PRO A 217 -16.11 23.01 -14.28
CA PRO A 217 -16.20 23.98 -13.18
C PRO A 217 -15.87 25.43 -13.58
N GLY A 218 -15.55 25.70 -14.85
CA GLY A 218 -15.13 27.01 -15.36
C GLY A 218 -13.66 27.05 -15.78
N PHE A 219 -12.85 26.14 -15.22
CA PHE A 219 -11.41 26.03 -15.38
C PHE A 219 -10.98 24.56 -15.51
N ASN A 220 -9.97 24.30 -16.34
CA ASN A 220 -9.57 22.94 -16.73
C ASN A 220 -8.05 22.83 -16.73
N PHE A 221 -7.48 22.12 -15.76
CA PHE A 221 -6.03 21.94 -15.65
C PHE A 221 -5.54 20.83 -16.57
N LYS A 222 -4.59 21.14 -17.46
CA LYS A 222 -3.96 20.16 -18.36
C LYS A 222 -2.63 19.63 -17.86
N ASP A 223 -2.04 20.27 -16.85
CA ASP A 223 -0.74 19.87 -16.31
C ASP A 223 -0.49 20.37 -14.87
N ARG A 224 0.59 19.90 -14.23
CA ARG A 224 1.03 20.33 -12.90
C ARG A 224 1.44 21.80 -12.90
N THR A 225 0.73 22.61 -12.14
CA THR A 225 1.00 24.05 -11.98
C THR A 225 2.21 24.36 -11.07
N GLY A 226 2.60 25.64 -11.01
CA GLY A 226 3.59 26.14 -10.05
C GLY A 226 3.21 25.93 -8.57
N LYS A 227 4.11 26.27 -7.63
CA LYS A 227 3.86 26.05 -6.18
C LYS A 227 2.64 26.84 -5.69
N LYS A 228 1.74 26.18 -4.96
CA LYS A 228 0.50 26.74 -4.37
C LYS A 228 0.22 26.12 -2.99
N SER A 229 -0.91 26.45 -2.34
CA SER A 229 -1.32 25.73 -1.13
C SER A 229 -1.72 24.29 -1.48
N PHE A 230 -1.76 23.40 -0.49
CA PHE A 230 -2.22 22.02 -0.73
C PHE A 230 -3.70 21.99 -1.14
N ARG A 231 -4.53 22.91 -0.66
CA ARG A 231 -5.94 23.01 -1.05
C ARG A 231 -6.11 23.41 -2.51
N ASP A 232 -5.26 24.32 -3.02
CA ASP A 232 -5.22 24.62 -4.46
C ASP A 232 -4.85 23.37 -5.26
N LYS A 233 -3.84 22.62 -4.79
CA LYS A 233 -3.35 21.44 -5.49
C LYS A 233 -4.38 20.32 -5.57
N LEU A 234 -5.23 20.15 -4.56
CA LEU A 234 -6.38 19.27 -4.61
C LEU A 234 -7.31 19.64 -5.78
N ILE A 235 -7.74 20.90 -5.87
CA ILE A 235 -8.63 21.37 -6.94
C ILE A 235 -7.99 21.20 -8.32
N HIS A 236 -6.68 21.48 -8.44
CA HIS A 236 -5.95 21.29 -9.69
C HIS A 236 -5.90 19.82 -10.12
N ALA A 237 -5.65 18.90 -9.19
CA ALA A 237 -5.59 17.47 -9.45
C ALA A 237 -6.94 16.93 -9.92
N LYS A 238 -8.02 17.28 -9.22
CA LYS A 238 -9.39 16.84 -9.56
C LYS A 238 -9.86 17.40 -10.91
N SER A 239 -9.57 18.67 -11.18
CA SER A 239 -9.83 19.28 -12.50
C SER A 239 -9.02 18.59 -13.60
N TYR A 240 -7.76 18.22 -13.34
CA TYR A 240 -6.95 17.46 -14.30
C TYR A 240 -7.55 16.09 -14.62
N LEU A 241 -7.94 15.31 -13.60
CA LEU A 241 -8.61 14.02 -13.77
C LEU A 241 -9.92 14.14 -14.56
N LEU A 242 -10.72 15.17 -14.28
CA LEU A 242 -11.99 15.41 -14.98
C LEU A 242 -11.80 15.75 -16.46
N SER A 243 -10.69 16.40 -16.84
CA SER A 243 -10.61 17.13 -18.11
C SER A 243 -9.57 16.61 -19.09
N TYR A 244 -8.34 16.32 -18.64
CA TYR A 244 -7.18 16.07 -19.50
C TYR A 244 -6.35 14.84 -19.11
N ALA A 245 -6.69 14.15 -18.02
CA ALA A 245 -6.03 12.91 -17.66
C ALA A 245 -6.29 11.83 -18.72
N PRO A 246 -5.26 11.13 -19.21
CA PRO A 246 -5.45 10.04 -20.14
C PRO A 246 -6.19 8.89 -19.45
N VAL A 247 -6.96 8.13 -20.24
CA VAL A 247 -7.53 6.87 -19.78
C VAL A 247 -6.44 5.79 -19.65
N PRO A 248 -6.61 4.81 -18.74
CA PRO A 248 -5.71 3.67 -18.67
C PRO A 248 -5.76 2.83 -19.96
N THR A 249 -4.79 1.94 -20.13
CA THR A 249 -4.73 0.94 -21.21
C THR A 249 -5.58 -0.28 -20.91
N SER A 250 -5.71 -0.63 -19.61
CA SER A 250 -6.48 -1.78 -19.16
C SER A 250 -6.89 -1.62 -17.69
N ILE A 251 -7.85 -2.44 -17.27
CA ILE A 251 -8.26 -2.62 -15.87
C ILE A 251 -8.01 -4.08 -15.49
N VAL A 252 -7.35 -4.32 -14.37
CA VAL A 252 -7.08 -5.65 -13.83
C VAL A 252 -7.82 -5.80 -12.51
N PHE A 253 -8.88 -6.61 -12.48
CA PHE A 253 -9.60 -6.97 -11.27
C PHE A 253 -8.95 -8.17 -10.60
N LEU A 254 -8.41 -7.98 -9.39
CA LEU A 254 -7.88 -9.08 -8.59
C LEU A 254 -9.02 -9.86 -7.94
N THR A 255 -8.83 -11.17 -7.82
CA THR A 255 -9.74 -12.08 -7.11
C THR A 255 -8.94 -13.09 -6.31
N GLU A 256 -9.54 -13.78 -5.34
CA GLU A 256 -8.91 -14.88 -4.60
C GLU A 256 -8.20 -15.89 -5.53
N LYS A 257 -8.78 -16.20 -6.70
CA LYS A 257 -8.33 -17.29 -7.59
C LYS A 257 -7.47 -16.86 -8.78
N GLY A 258 -7.19 -15.56 -8.94
CA GLY A 258 -6.46 -15.01 -10.10
C GLY A 258 -6.90 -13.59 -10.43
N SER A 259 -6.90 -13.22 -11.71
CA SER A 259 -7.32 -11.88 -12.15
C SER A 259 -8.18 -11.88 -13.41
N TYR A 260 -8.90 -10.78 -13.63
CA TYR A 260 -9.56 -10.45 -14.89
C TYR A 260 -8.99 -9.16 -15.45
N GLU A 261 -8.28 -9.26 -16.56
CA GLU A 261 -7.79 -8.10 -17.30
C GLU A 261 -8.71 -7.78 -18.47
N VAL A 262 -9.16 -6.52 -18.56
CA VAL A 262 -9.99 -6.02 -19.64
C VAL A 262 -9.36 -4.79 -20.28
N SER A 263 -9.50 -4.66 -21.60
CA SER A 263 -9.02 -3.49 -22.34
C SER A 263 -9.98 -2.31 -22.19
N ILE A 264 -9.55 -1.12 -22.56
CA ILE A 264 -10.40 0.09 -22.53
C ILE A 264 -10.74 0.53 -23.95
N PHE A 265 -12.02 0.85 -24.22
CA PHE A 265 -12.44 1.50 -25.45
C PHE A 265 -13.01 2.90 -25.19
N GLY A 266 -12.29 3.92 -25.66
CA GLY A 266 -12.75 5.32 -25.61
C GLY A 266 -12.73 5.97 -24.22
N ASP A 267 -12.98 7.28 -24.23
CA ASP A 267 -13.12 8.13 -23.05
C ASP A 267 -14.60 8.52 -22.92
N SER A 268 -15.37 7.66 -22.25
CA SER A 268 -16.82 7.79 -22.07
C SER A 268 -17.21 7.17 -20.74
N ASN A 269 -18.11 7.83 -20.01
CA ASN A 269 -18.59 7.33 -18.72
C ASN A 269 -19.64 6.22 -18.91
N MET A 270 -19.98 5.52 -17.82
CA MET A 270 -20.92 4.40 -17.83
C MET A 270 -22.36 4.79 -18.23
N LEU A 271 -22.76 6.06 -18.10
CA LEU A 271 -24.07 6.52 -18.55
C LEU A 271 -24.09 6.72 -20.07
N ASP A 272 -23.13 7.49 -20.60
CA ASP A 272 -23.06 7.85 -22.02
C ASP A 272 -22.74 6.65 -22.92
N SER A 273 -22.03 5.66 -22.38
CA SER A 273 -21.72 4.41 -23.08
C SER A 273 -22.86 3.40 -23.12
N GLY A 274 -23.92 3.60 -22.32
CA GLY A 274 -25.03 2.65 -22.16
C GLY A 274 -24.76 1.49 -21.19
N LEU A 275 -23.55 1.42 -20.61
CA LEU A 275 -23.15 0.38 -19.65
C LEU A 275 -24.05 0.35 -18.41
N PHE A 276 -24.43 1.53 -17.92
CA PHE A 276 -25.35 1.69 -16.79
C PHE A 276 -26.75 1.23 -17.15
N ASP A 277 -27.28 1.63 -18.31
CA ASP A 277 -28.63 1.25 -18.74
C ASP A 277 -28.74 -0.28 -18.88
N GLU A 278 -27.69 -0.95 -19.41
CA GLU A 278 -27.60 -2.41 -19.46
C GLU A 278 -27.68 -3.06 -18.06
N PHE A 279 -27.00 -2.49 -17.06
CA PHE A 279 -27.05 -2.97 -15.68
C PHE A 279 -28.46 -2.83 -15.09
N ILE A 280 -29.12 -1.68 -15.29
CA ILE A 280 -30.49 -1.45 -14.79
C ILE A 280 -31.50 -2.41 -15.42
N GLU A 281 -31.44 -2.61 -16.74
CA GLU A 281 -32.33 -3.52 -17.46
C GLU A 281 -32.25 -4.97 -16.95
N SER A 282 -31.09 -5.38 -16.44
CA SER A 282 -30.87 -6.72 -15.90
C SER A 282 -31.59 -7.00 -14.56
N GLN A 283 -31.97 -5.94 -13.81
CA GLN A 283 -32.49 -6.07 -12.45
C GLN A 283 -34.02 -5.90 -12.33
N ALA A 284 -34.69 -5.38 -13.36
CA ALA A 284 -36.16 -5.32 -13.49
C ALA A 284 -36.95 -4.76 -12.27
N ASN A 285 -36.36 -3.84 -11.51
CA ASN A 285 -36.97 -3.21 -10.31
C ASN A 285 -36.87 -1.68 -10.36
N ASP A 286 -37.83 -0.98 -9.74
CA ASP A 286 -37.84 0.49 -9.62
C ASP A 286 -36.68 1.02 -8.77
N THR A 287 -36.22 0.22 -7.81
CA THR A 287 -35.03 0.49 -7.01
C THR A 287 -33.98 -0.58 -7.32
N VAL A 288 -32.76 -0.14 -7.64
CA VAL A 288 -31.68 -1.04 -8.03
C VAL A 288 -30.71 -1.26 -6.88
N VAL A 289 -30.23 -2.50 -6.77
CA VAL A 289 -29.26 -2.94 -5.77
C VAL A 289 -27.93 -3.19 -6.47
N ALA A 290 -26.94 -2.37 -6.17
CA ALA A 290 -25.56 -2.56 -6.60
C ALA A 290 -24.77 -3.25 -5.48
N ASP A 291 -24.40 -4.51 -5.71
CA ASP A 291 -23.56 -5.33 -4.84
C ASP A 291 -22.39 -5.89 -5.64
N ALA A 292 -21.24 -5.21 -5.54
CA ALA A 292 -20.05 -5.57 -6.29
C ALA A 292 -19.45 -6.91 -5.83
N SER A 293 -19.61 -7.24 -4.54
CA SER A 293 -19.16 -8.51 -3.98
C SER A 293 -19.94 -9.68 -4.59
N LEU A 294 -21.25 -9.53 -4.71
CA LEU A 294 -22.11 -10.52 -5.35
C LEU A 294 -21.79 -10.66 -6.85
N GLU A 295 -21.63 -9.55 -7.58
CA GLU A 295 -21.27 -9.60 -9.01
C GLU A 295 -19.92 -10.30 -9.23
N ASN A 296 -18.93 -10.05 -8.37
CA ASN A 296 -17.64 -10.74 -8.41
C ASN A 296 -17.75 -12.23 -8.09
N GLU A 297 -18.52 -12.61 -7.06
CA GLU A 297 -18.77 -14.02 -6.75
C GLU A 297 -19.41 -14.74 -7.94
N MET A 298 -20.43 -14.13 -8.56
CA MET A 298 -21.08 -14.67 -9.75
C MET A 298 -20.10 -14.79 -10.92
N LEU A 299 -19.20 -13.83 -11.12
CA LEU A 299 -18.17 -13.85 -12.15
C LEU A 299 -17.19 -15.01 -11.90
N VAL A 300 -16.56 -15.07 -10.73
CA VAL A 300 -15.57 -16.09 -10.37
C VAL A 300 -16.14 -17.51 -10.38
N ASN A 301 -17.42 -17.69 -10.02
CA ASN A 301 -18.07 -19.00 -10.05
C ASN A 301 -18.50 -19.43 -11.46
N SER A 302 -18.65 -18.49 -12.39
CA SER A 302 -19.12 -18.78 -13.75
C SER A 302 -18.00 -18.85 -14.78
N VAL A 303 -16.91 -18.10 -14.57
CA VAL A 303 -15.77 -18.01 -15.48
C VAL A 303 -14.50 -18.13 -14.65
N ALA A 304 -13.54 -18.93 -15.09
CA ALA A 304 -12.26 -19.03 -14.40
C ALA A 304 -11.41 -17.77 -14.66
N PRO A 305 -10.77 -17.19 -13.63
CA PRO A 305 -9.84 -16.08 -13.82
C PRO A 305 -8.59 -16.51 -14.58
N SER A 306 -7.89 -15.52 -15.15
CA SER A 306 -6.59 -15.73 -15.78
C SER A 306 -5.57 -16.20 -14.76
N LYS A 307 -4.68 -17.10 -15.21
CA LYS A 307 -3.48 -17.52 -14.48
C LYS A 307 -2.23 -17.01 -15.17
N SER A 308 -1.24 -16.65 -14.37
CA SER A 308 0.07 -16.21 -14.84
C SER A 308 0.92 -17.37 -15.36
N GLU A 309 1.92 -17.04 -16.18
CA GLU A 309 2.92 -18.02 -16.64
C GLU A 309 3.77 -18.56 -15.49
N LEU A 310 4.08 -17.70 -14.51
CA LEU A 310 4.81 -18.04 -13.29
C LEU A 310 3.79 -18.21 -12.15
N ASP A 311 3.15 -19.37 -12.10
CA ASP A 311 2.22 -19.72 -11.01
C ASP A 311 3.00 -19.98 -9.71
N PHE A 312 3.15 -18.94 -8.89
CA PHE A 312 3.90 -19.00 -7.64
C PHE A 312 3.38 -20.04 -6.64
N ASP A 313 2.07 -20.33 -6.64
CA ASP A 313 1.52 -21.40 -5.78
C ASP A 313 2.12 -22.76 -6.13
N SER A 314 2.31 -23.00 -7.43
CA SER A 314 2.90 -24.24 -7.95
C SER A 314 4.43 -24.29 -7.84
N MET A 315 5.08 -23.13 -7.76
CA MET A 315 6.54 -23.03 -7.73
C MET A 315 7.12 -23.08 -6.32
N PHE A 316 6.43 -22.49 -5.35
CA PHE A 316 6.85 -22.51 -3.96
C PHE A 316 6.34 -23.77 -3.27
N THR A 317 7.16 -24.82 -3.33
CA THR A 317 6.89 -26.11 -2.67
C THR A 317 8.07 -26.54 -1.80
N ALA A 318 7.85 -27.61 -1.02
CA ALA A 318 8.86 -28.19 -0.14
C ALA A 318 10.12 -28.65 -0.92
N GLU A 319 9.95 -29.15 -2.14
CA GLU A 319 11.03 -29.61 -3.01
C GLU A 319 11.98 -28.48 -3.43
N GLN A 320 11.47 -27.25 -3.60
CA GLN A 320 12.25 -26.04 -3.88
C GLN A 320 12.62 -25.27 -2.61
N ASN A 321 12.39 -25.81 -1.41
CA ASN A 321 12.57 -25.11 -0.14
C ASN A 321 11.80 -23.77 -0.02
N TYR A 322 10.73 -23.57 -0.81
CA TYR A 322 10.03 -22.28 -0.91
C TYR A 322 10.95 -21.12 -1.35
N GLU A 323 11.92 -21.43 -2.20
CA GLU A 323 12.90 -20.50 -2.74
C GLU A 323 12.73 -20.31 -4.25
N PHE A 324 12.99 -19.10 -4.74
CA PHE A 324 13.02 -18.77 -6.17
C PHE A 324 14.44 -18.35 -6.58
N VAL A 325 15.13 -19.20 -7.34
CA VAL A 325 16.45 -18.87 -7.90
C VAL A 325 16.26 -17.92 -9.07
N ILE A 326 16.75 -16.68 -8.94
CA ILE A 326 16.71 -15.70 -10.03
C ILE A 326 17.78 -16.10 -11.07
N PRO A 327 17.42 -16.35 -12.34
CA PRO A 327 18.41 -16.58 -13.38
C PRO A 327 19.31 -15.33 -13.55
N PRO A 328 20.65 -15.44 -13.56
CA PRO A 328 21.55 -14.28 -13.62
C PRO A 328 21.36 -13.38 -14.85
N ASP A 329 20.88 -13.93 -15.97
CA ASP A 329 20.54 -13.22 -17.19
C ASP A 329 19.36 -12.25 -17.01
N ARG A 330 18.49 -12.46 -16.00
CA ARG A 330 17.42 -11.50 -15.68
C ARG A 330 17.93 -10.14 -15.17
N PHE A 331 19.21 -10.05 -14.83
CA PHE A 331 19.88 -8.79 -14.50
C PHE A 331 20.60 -8.14 -15.69
N ILE A 332 20.66 -8.78 -16.86
CA ILE A 332 21.35 -8.28 -18.04
C ILE A 332 20.32 -7.66 -18.99
N TYR A 333 20.36 -6.34 -19.15
CA TYR A 333 19.33 -5.67 -19.95
C TYR A 333 19.70 -5.58 -21.43
N SER A 334 19.24 -6.57 -22.20
CA SER A 334 19.47 -6.67 -23.65
C SER A 334 18.41 -5.92 -24.47
N TYR A 335 18.12 -4.66 -24.13
CA TYR A 335 17.03 -3.90 -24.76
C TYR A 335 17.21 -3.70 -26.28
N ASP A 336 18.45 -3.68 -26.79
CA ASP A 336 18.71 -3.60 -28.23
C ASP A 336 18.16 -4.83 -28.96
N GLN A 337 18.32 -6.02 -28.38
CA GLN A 337 17.78 -7.25 -28.93
C GLN A 337 16.25 -7.28 -28.87
N ILE A 338 15.66 -6.76 -27.79
CA ILE A 338 14.18 -6.63 -27.67
C ILE A 338 13.64 -5.74 -28.81
N ILE A 339 14.29 -4.61 -29.08
CA ILE A 339 13.93 -3.71 -30.19
C ILE A 339 14.04 -4.44 -31.53
N GLU A 340 15.17 -5.12 -31.78
CA GLU A 340 15.39 -5.87 -33.03
C GLU A 340 14.37 -6.98 -33.24
N ASP A 341 13.99 -7.69 -32.16
CA ASP A 341 13.01 -8.77 -32.25
C ASP A 341 11.60 -8.23 -32.50
N TYR A 342 11.21 -7.11 -31.88
CA TYR A 342 9.98 -6.41 -32.25
C TYR A 342 9.99 -5.92 -33.70
N GLU A 343 11.11 -5.39 -34.19
CA GLU A 343 11.22 -4.88 -35.57
C GLU A 343 11.06 -5.97 -36.62
N LYS A 344 11.50 -7.21 -36.34
CA LYS A 344 11.32 -8.35 -37.24
C LYS A 344 9.87 -8.78 -37.39
N ARG A 345 9.02 -8.50 -36.40
CA ARG A 345 7.61 -8.90 -36.34
C ARG A 345 6.67 -7.71 -36.13
N ILE A 346 7.04 -6.54 -36.64
CA ILE A 346 6.35 -5.26 -36.37
C ILE A 346 4.85 -5.31 -36.70
N ASP A 347 4.45 -6.06 -37.72
CA ASP A 347 3.07 -6.23 -38.18
C ASP A 347 2.25 -7.20 -37.32
N GLU A 348 2.90 -7.93 -36.40
CA GLU A 348 2.30 -8.92 -35.49
C GLU A 348 2.28 -8.45 -34.02
N LEU A 349 2.73 -7.21 -33.75
CA LEU A 349 2.76 -6.69 -32.39
C LEU A 349 1.37 -6.29 -31.93
N ASP A 350 1.04 -6.65 -30.69
CA ASP A 350 -0.14 -6.10 -30.04
C ASP A 350 0.08 -4.63 -29.62
N GLU A 351 -0.96 -3.99 -29.11
CA GLU A 351 -0.92 -2.58 -28.74
C GLU A 351 0.07 -2.30 -27.57
N LYS A 352 0.21 -3.24 -26.62
CA LYS A 352 1.14 -3.11 -25.49
C LYS A 352 2.58 -3.23 -25.96
N GLU A 353 2.87 -4.19 -26.84
CA GLU A 353 4.18 -4.38 -27.44
C GLU A 353 4.59 -3.19 -28.31
N LEU A 354 3.66 -2.64 -29.10
CA LEU A 354 3.91 -1.42 -29.89
C LEU A 354 4.26 -0.23 -29.00
N ARG A 355 3.51 0.02 -27.93
CA ARG A 355 3.82 1.09 -26.96
C ARG A 355 5.14 0.86 -26.24
N HIS A 356 5.45 -0.40 -25.93
CA HIS A 356 6.70 -0.75 -25.30
C HIS A 356 7.89 -0.48 -26.25
N LEU A 357 7.82 -0.92 -27.50
CA LEU A 357 8.81 -0.60 -28.54
C LEU A 357 9.01 0.91 -28.69
N GLN A 358 7.92 1.70 -28.72
CA GLN A 358 7.99 3.15 -28.79
C GLN A 358 8.73 3.75 -27.58
N THR A 359 8.44 3.25 -26.38
CA THR A 359 9.13 3.65 -25.15
C THR A 359 10.63 3.34 -25.20
N LEU A 360 11.01 2.13 -25.63
CA LEU A 360 12.41 1.73 -25.76
C LEU A 360 13.16 2.61 -26.77
N ARG A 361 12.56 2.86 -27.94
CA ARG A 361 13.12 3.77 -28.96
C ARG A 361 13.28 5.19 -28.45
N TYR A 362 12.25 5.73 -27.78
CA TYR A 362 12.30 7.06 -27.18
C TYR A 362 13.41 7.17 -26.14
N SER A 363 13.47 6.23 -25.20
CA SER A 363 14.48 6.17 -24.15
C SER A 363 15.90 6.11 -24.72
N LYS A 364 16.14 5.23 -25.72
CA LYS A 364 17.42 5.07 -26.41
C LYS A 364 17.84 6.35 -27.15
N SER A 365 16.89 7.12 -27.68
CA SER A 365 17.18 8.34 -28.45
C SER A 365 17.70 9.52 -27.61
N ILE A 366 17.52 9.50 -26.29
CA ILE A 366 17.84 10.62 -25.40
C ILE A 366 19.12 10.32 -24.61
N PRO A 367 20.13 11.21 -24.63
CA PRO A 367 21.34 11.01 -23.84
C PRO A 367 21.07 11.19 -22.34
N SER A 368 21.80 10.45 -21.50
CA SER A 368 21.64 10.40 -20.04
C SER A 368 21.75 11.77 -19.32
N THR A 369 22.39 12.76 -19.96
CA THR A 369 22.52 14.13 -19.45
C THR A 369 21.27 14.98 -19.64
N LYS A 370 20.41 14.64 -20.62
CA LYS A 370 19.22 15.41 -21.01
C LYS A 370 17.90 14.82 -20.51
N LEU A 371 17.94 13.75 -19.71
CA LEU A 371 16.74 13.11 -19.17
C LEU A 371 15.92 14.12 -18.36
N GLN A 372 14.63 14.23 -18.67
CA GLN A 372 13.68 14.97 -17.84
C GLN A 372 13.25 14.08 -16.67
N LYS A 373 12.55 14.64 -15.68
CA LYS A 373 12.03 13.84 -14.57
C LYS A 373 10.75 13.14 -15.03
N SER A 374 10.67 11.81 -14.90
CA SER A 374 9.47 11.04 -15.27
C SER A 374 8.30 11.30 -14.33
N PHE A 375 8.51 11.14 -13.02
CA PHE A 375 7.45 11.29 -12.03
C PHE A 375 7.41 12.69 -11.41
N ARG A 376 6.21 13.20 -11.12
CA ARG A 376 6.02 14.54 -10.57
C ARG A 376 5.18 14.47 -9.30
N GLU A 377 5.78 14.83 -8.19
CA GLU A 377 5.09 14.89 -6.91
C GLU A 377 4.34 16.21 -6.75
N VAL A 378 3.49 16.29 -5.74
CA VAL A 378 2.80 17.53 -5.39
C VAL A 378 3.82 18.58 -4.94
N ASN A 379 3.76 19.77 -5.55
CA ASN A 379 4.65 20.88 -5.24
C ASN A 379 3.90 22.01 -4.51
N ILE A 380 4.06 22.12 -3.19
CA ILE A 380 3.44 23.20 -2.41
C ILE A 380 4.41 24.32 -2.07
N ILE A 381 3.85 25.44 -1.59
CA ILE A 381 4.58 26.44 -0.82
C ILE A 381 4.90 25.81 0.55
N TRP A 382 6.18 25.65 0.87
CA TRP A 382 6.65 24.95 2.07
C TRP A 382 7.78 25.73 2.75
N PRO A 383 7.82 25.81 4.11
CA PRO A 383 6.85 25.27 5.08
C PRO A 383 5.48 25.96 4.99
N ALA A 384 4.43 25.24 5.36
CA ALA A 384 3.05 25.72 5.33
C ALA A 384 2.42 25.75 6.73
N THR A 385 1.46 26.65 6.91
CA THR A 385 0.59 26.73 8.09
C THR A 385 -0.85 26.60 7.61
N TYR A 386 -1.66 25.83 8.32
CA TYR A 386 -3.08 25.65 8.07
C TYR A 386 -3.81 25.61 9.43
N ASN A 387 -4.97 26.25 9.55
CA ASN A 387 -5.76 26.31 10.79
C ASN A 387 -4.96 26.64 12.06
N GLY A 388 -3.97 27.53 11.95
CA GLY A 388 -3.12 27.96 13.06
C GLY A 388 -1.97 27.01 13.45
N HIS A 389 -1.85 25.82 12.84
CA HIS A 389 -0.75 24.88 13.06
C HIS A 389 0.15 24.73 11.84
N LYS A 390 1.37 24.22 12.06
CA LYS A 390 2.29 23.88 10.98
C LYS A 390 1.88 22.56 10.37
N VAL A 391 1.73 22.54 9.05
CA VAL A 391 1.50 21.31 8.29
C VAL A 391 2.74 20.42 8.39
N THR A 392 2.54 19.12 8.52
CA THR A 392 3.63 18.13 8.65
C THR A 392 4.04 17.51 7.31
N GLU A 393 3.13 17.51 6.34
CA GLU A 393 3.33 16.90 5.02
C GLU A 393 3.73 17.95 3.96
N ASN A 394 4.73 17.62 3.13
CA ASN A 394 5.31 18.57 2.16
C ASN A 394 4.89 18.31 0.69
N GLY A 395 4.05 17.30 0.44
CA GLY A 395 3.62 16.88 -0.91
C GLY A 395 4.58 15.94 -1.65
N GLY A 396 5.77 15.67 -1.10
CA GLY A 396 6.81 14.85 -1.74
C GLY A 396 6.51 13.35 -1.82
N HIS A 397 5.48 12.88 -1.13
CA HIS A 397 5.05 11.47 -1.10
C HIS A 397 3.68 11.27 -1.78
N TYR A 398 3.27 12.24 -2.61
CA TYR A 398 2.00 12.22 -3.32
C TYR A 398 2.20 12.49 -4.81
N ASP A 399 1.59 11.69 -5.67
CA ASP A 399 1.48 11.95 -7.10
C ASP A 399 0.55 13.14 -7.35
N PHE A 400 0.97 14.08 -8.21
CA PHE A 400 0.20 15.29 -8.42
C PHE A 400 -1.15 15.08 -9.10
N ARG A 401 -1.33 14.00 -9.88
CA ARG A 401 -2.55 13.73 -10.64
C ARG A 401 -3.66 13.23 -9.72
N PHE A 402 -3.30 12.39 -8.77
CA PHE A 402 -4.22 11.69 -7.85
C PHE A 402 -4.27 12.31 -6.46
N PHE A 403 -3.69 13.50 -6.28
CA PHE A 403 -3.63 14.13 -4.97
C PHE A 403 -5.02 14.46 -4.42
N ASN A 404 -5.35 13.89 -3.26
CA ASN A 404 -6.63 14.08 -2.59
C ASN A 404 -6.54 14.89 -1.27
N GLY A 405 -5.49 15.71 -1.15
CA GLY A 405 -5.19 16.45 0.08
C GLY A 405 -4.24 15.67 1.00
N PHE A 406 -3.80 16.34 2.06
CA PHE A 406 -2.93 15.73 3.06
C PHE A 406 -3.74 14.87 4.02
N VAL A 407 -3.28 13.65 4.28
CA VAL A 407 -3.95 12.72 5.20
C VAL A 407 -4.03 13.33 6.60
N THR A 408 -2.98 14.04 7.05
CA THR A 408 -2.99 14.71 8.37
C THR A 408 -4.00 15.85 8.47
N GLU A 409 -4.43 16.40 7.34
CA GLU A 409 -5.38 17.50 7.25
C GLU A 409 -6.78 17.05 6.75
N SER A 410 -7.02 15.74 6.68
CA SER A 410 -8.22 15.13 6.07
C SER A 410 -9.30 14.70 7.08
N LYS A 411 -9.20 15.15 8.34
CA LYS A 411 -10.11 14.74 9.41
C LYS A 411 -11.56 15.09 9.07
N LEU A 412 -12.44 14.08 9.00
CA LEU A 412 -13.86 14.27 8.66
C LEU A 412 -14.70 14.72 9.87
N ASN A 413 -14.54 14.05 11.01
CA ASN A 413 -15.24 14.35 12.26
C ASN A 413 -14.43 13.82 13.45
N GLU A 414 -14.99 13.87 14.66
CA GLU A 414 -14.33 13.43 15.89
C GLU A 414 -13.98 11.94 15.96
N TYR A 415 -14.69 11.09 15.22
CA TYR A 415 -14.44 9.64 15.14
C TYR A 415 -13.29 9.28 14.18
N ASP A 416 -12.93 10.21 13.28
CA ASP A 416 -11.86 10.05 12.31
C ASP A 416 -10.46 10.25 12.92
N ASP A 417 -9.71 9.17 13.01
CA ASP A 417 -8.29 9.15 13.34
C ASP A 417 -7.43 9.16 12.07
N VAL A 418 -6.74 10.27 11.82
CA VAL A 418 -5.87 10.46 10.65
C VAL A 418 -4.66 9.52 10.63
N ASN A 419 -4.18 9.07 11.80
CA ASN A 419 -3.10 8.08 11.84
C ASN A 419 -3.62 6.70 11.44
N GLU A 420 -4.83 6.35 11.88
CA GLU A 420 -5.45 5.10 11.46
C GLU A 420 -5.74 5.09 9.97
N LYS A 421 -6.25 6.20 9.43
CA LYS A 421 -6.46 6.36 7.99
C LYS A 421 -5.16 6.18 7.20
N ARG A 422 -4.04 6.76 7.67
CA ARG A 422 -2.71 6.54 7.07
C ARG A 422 -2.29 5.08 7.12
N LYS A 423 -2.45 4.41 8.27
CA LYS A 423 -2.16 2.97 8.43
C LYS A 423 -2.97 2.11 7.46
N ILE A 424 -4.26 2.41 7.30
CA ILE A 424 -5.14 1.74 6.34
C ILE A 424 -4.62 1.93 4.92
N ILE A 425 -4.33 3.16 4.49
CA ILE A 425 -3.84 3.44 3.12
C ILE A 425 -2.53 2.67 2.84
N LEU A 426 -1.55 2.78 3.74
CA LEU A 426 -0.25 2.10 3.59
C LEU A 426 -0.36 0.58 3.63
N HIS A 427 -1.21 0.03 4.50
CA HIS A 427 -1.51 -1.40 4.54
C HIS A 427 -2.14 -1.88 3.22
N ARG A 428 -3.19 -1.19 2.74
CA ARG A 428 -3.93 -1.63 1.54
C ARG A 428 -3.08 -1.54 0.27
N ILE A 429 -2.24 -0.52 0.12
CA ILE A 429 -1.39 -0.40 -1.06
C ILE A 429 -0.32 -1.51 -1.14
N ILE A 430 0.38 -1.82 -0.04
CA ILE A 430 1.36 -2.92 -0.04
C ILE A 430 0.68 -4.28 -0.13
N HIS A 431 -0.42 -4.49 0.61
CA HIS A 431 -1.17 -5.74 0.56
C HIS A 431 -1.63 -6.04 -0.87
N THR A 432 -2.22 -5.06 -1.55
CA THR A 432 -2.69 -5.22 -2.93
C THR A 432 -1.54 -5.40 -3.92
N TRP A 433 -0.43 -4.69 -3.77
CA TRP A 433 0.78 -4.92 -4.57
C TRP A 433 1.31 -6.35 -4.43
N LEU A 434 1.37 -6.87 -3.21
CA LEU A 434 1.82 -8.23 -2.93
C LEU A 434 0.87 -9.27 -3.51
N GLN A 435 -0.46 -9.09 -3.36
CA GLN A 435 -1.45 -9.97 -3.99
C GLN A 435 -1.35 -9.93 -5.53
N PHE A 436 -1.20 -8.73 -6.11
CA PHE A 436 -1.06 -8.54 -7.54
C PHE A 436 0.18 -9.25 -8.07
N THR A 437 1.34 -8.99 -7.46
CA THR A 437 2.60 -9.61 -7.88
C THR A 437 2.61 -11.11 -7.71
N TYR A 438 1.98 -11.63 -6.64
CA TYR A 438 1.87 -13.06 -6.42
C TYR A 438 0.99 -13.75 -7.49
N LYS A 439 -0.22 -13.22 -7.73
CA LYS A 439 -1.18 -13.78 -8.68
C LYS A 439 -0.68 -13.68 -10.12
N GLU A 440 -0.03 -12.57 -10.47
CA GLU A 440 0.51 -12.34 -11.81
C GLU A 440 1.90 -12.91 -12.06
N GLY A 441 2.50 -13.58 -11.07
CA GLY A 441 3.83 -14.17 -11.21
C GLY A 441 4.93 -13.14 -11.45
N ILE A 442 4.78 -11.94 -10.90
CA ILE A 442 5.71 -10.83 -11.06
C ILE A 442 6.81 -10.98 -10.01
N VAL A 443 8.05 -11.18 -10.46
CA VAL A 443 9.21 -11.28 -9.55
C VAL A 443 9.57 -9.89 -9.02
N SER A 444 9.04 -9.57 -7.85
CA SER A 444 9.34 -8.37 -7.06
C SER A 444 9.68 -8.76 -5.63
N PHE A 445 10.60 -8.04 -4.99
CA PHE A 445 10.99 -8.28 -3.60
C PHE A 445 11.10 -6.99 -2.81
N LEU A 446 10.91 -7.10 -1.49
CA LEU A 446 10.96 -5.96 -0.58
C LEU A 446 12.35 -5.34 -0.55
N ALA A 447 12.43 -4.01 -0.48
CA ALA A 447 13.68 -3.26 -0.43
C ALA A 447 13.65 -2.16 0.63
N HIS A 448 14.83 -1.61 0.94
CA HIS A 448 14.98 -0.39 1.75
C HIS A 448 14.18 -0.42 3.07
N GLY A 449 13.39 0.64 3.34
CA GLY A 449 12.62 0.78 4.57
C GLY A 449 11.58 -0.31 4.73
N THR A 450 10.99 -0.77 3.62
CA THR A 450 10.00 -1.86 3.59
C THR A 450 10.60 -3.21 3.95
N LEU A 451 11.82 -3.52 3.49
CA LEU A 451 12.51 -4.73 3.94
C LEU A 451 12.93 -4.64 5.41
N LEU A 452 13.28 -3.44 5.89
CA LEU A 452 13.61 -3.23 7.29
C LEU A 452 12.38 -3.39 8.20
N SER A 453 11.23 -2.87 7.79
CA SER A 453 9.98 -2.99 8.54
C SER A 453 9.50 -4.44 8.58
N TRP A 454 9.62 -5.15 7.44
CA TRP A 454 9.44 -6.61 7.39
C TRP A 454 10.26 -7.32 8.46
N TYR A 455 11.58 -7.09 8.52
CA TYR A 455 12.46 -7.76 9.49
C TYR A 455 12.02 -7.59 10.95
N TRP A 456 11.38 -6.47 11.31
CA TRP A 456 10.98 -6.23 12.69
C TRP A 456 9.71 -6.99 13.08
N ASN A 457 8.70 -6.98 12.21
CA ASN A 457 7.39 -7.54 12.56
C ASN A 457 6.47 -7.81 11.36
N ALA A 458 6.97 -7.82 10.12
CA ALA A 458 6.14 -7.99 8.92
C ALA A 458 5.05 -6.91 8.73
N LEU A 459 5.20 -5.73 9.34
CA LEU A 459 4.29 -4.59 9.20
C LEU A 459 5.03 -3.35 8.68
N VAL A 460 4.33 -2.46 7.98
CA VAL A 460 4.84 -1.13 7.62
C VAL A 460 5.10 -0.32 8.90
N PHE A 461 6.18 0.48 8.93
CA PHE A 461 6.44 1.35 10.07
C PHE A 461 5.34 2.41 10.22
N GLU A 462 4.93 2.70 11.46
CA GLU A 462 3.87 3.70 11.73
C GLU A 462 4.19 5.12 11.24
N TRP A 463 5.48 5.40 11.04
CA TRP A 463 6.02 6.68 10.60
C TRP A 463 6.52 6.68 9.15
N ASP A 464 6.41 5.56 8.44
CA ASP A 464 6.76 5.52 7.02
C ASP A 464 5.78 6.37 6.22
N ASN A 465 6.29 6.96 5.13
CA ASN A 465 5.49 7.74 4.18
C ASN A 465 5.62 7.23 2.74
N ASP A 466 6.50 6.25 2.51
CA ASP A 466 6.75 5.58 1.24
C ASP A 466 7.03 4.09 1.46
N ILE A 467 6.88 3.32 0.39
CA ILE A 467 7.12 1.88 0.34
C ILE A 467 8.02 1.63 -0.87
N ASP A 468 9.01 0.76 -0.72
CA ASP A 468 10.03 0.49 -1.72
C ASP A 468 10.07 -1.00 -2.08
N VAL A 469 10.06 -1.29 -3.38
CA VAL A 469 10.28 -2.64 -3.91
C VAL A 469 11.29 -2.64 -5.05
N GLN A 470 11.89 -3.79 -5.27
CA GLN A 470 12.88 -4.00 -6.32
C GLN A 470 12.52 -5.17 -7.22
N MET A 471 13.04 -5.12 -8.45
CA MET A 471 12.85 -6.14 -9.48
C MET A 471 14.16 -6.34 -10.26
N PRO A 472 14.49 -7.56 -10.73
CA PRO A 472 15.50 -7.72 -11.76
C PRO A 472 15.07 -6.99 -13.05
N ILE A 473 16.01 -6.41 -13.80
CA ILE A 473 15.68 -5.50 -14.90
C ILE A 473 14.83 -6.14 -16.01
N MET A 474 15.00 -7.43 -16.29
CA MET A 474 14.18 -8.12 -17.31
C MET A 474 12.75 -8.39 -16.81
N ASP A 475 12.56 -8.63 -15.51
CA ASP A 475 11.23 -8.73 -14.91
C ASP A 475 10.54 -7.37 -14.87
N PHE A 476 11.29 -6.30 -14.58
CA PHE A 476 10.81 -4.93 -14.63
C PHE A 476 10.37 -4.52 -16.05
N ASP A 477 11.17 -4.85 -17.06
CA ASP A 477 10.85 -4.58 -18.47
C ASP A 477 9.55 -5.28 -18.89
N ARG A 478 9.40 -6.57 -18.54
CA ARG A 478 8.16 -7.33 -18.78
C ARG A 478 6.97 -6.74 -18.05
N PHE A 479 7.14 -6.33 -16.80
CA PHE A 479 6.11 -5.66 -16.00
C PHE A 479 5.63 -4.38 -16.69
N CYS A 480 6.55 -3.53 -17.15
CA CYS A 480 6.18 -2.30 -17.85
C CYS A 480 5.58 -2.55 -19.24
N MET A 481 6.03 -3.58 -19.95
CA MET A 481 5.40 -4.01 -21.19
C MET A 481 3.93 -4.41 -20.95
N LYS A 482 3.66 -5.21 -19.91
CA LYS A 482 2.32 -5.73 -19.64
C LYS A 482 1.38 -4.72 -18.98
N TYR A 483 1.86 -3.92 -18.02
CA TYR A 483 0.98 -3.16 -17.11
C TYR A 483 1.16 -1.65 -17.12
N ASN A 484 2.10 -1.08 -17.88
CA ASN A 484 2.24 0.38 -17.91
C ASN A 484 0.92 1.06 -18.34
N ASN A 485 0.52 2.10 -17.60
CA ASN A 485 -0.75 2.80 -17.74
C ASN A 485 -1.99 1.92 -17.47
N SER A 486 -1.89 0.88 -16.63
CA SER A 486 -3.05 0.05 -16.25
C SER A 486 -3.58 0.41 -14.86
N LEU A 487 -4.87 0.18 -14.63
CA LEU A 487 -5.52 0.32 -13.33
C LEU A 487 -5.71 -1.06 -12.68
N ILE A 488 -5.11 -1.28 -11.52
CA ILE A 488 -5.27 -2.52 -10.74
C ILE A 488 -6.32 -2.28 -9.66
N VAL A 489 -7.36 -3.09 -9.66
CA VAL A 489 -8.47 -3.03 -8.69
C VAL A 489 -8.27 -4.14 -7.67
N GLU A 490 -8.29 -3.78 -6.38
CA GLU A 490 -8.21 -4.78 -5.31
C GLU A 490 -9.40 -5.75 -5.36
N ASP A 491 -9.29 -6.88 -4.66
CA ASP A 491 -10.42 -7.82 -4.59
C ASP A 491 -11.63 -7.14 -3.95
N VAL A 492 -12.71 -7.04 -4.74
CA VAL A 492 -13.93 -6.31 -4.36
C VAL A 492 -14.69 -6.96 -3.19
N GLN A 493 -14.36 -8.21 -2.85
CA GLN A 493 -14.84 -8.84 -1.62
C GLN A 493 -14.28 -8.15 -0.36
N HIS A 494 -13.16 -7.44 -0.48
CA HIS A 494 -12.45 -6.83 0.64
C HIS A 494 -12.44 -5.29 0.62
N GLY A 495 -12.77 -4.66 -0.50
CA GLY A 495 -12.76 -3.19 -0.62
C GLY A 495 -12.79 -2.69 -2.07
N TYR A 496 -12.51 -1.40 -2.26
CA TYR A 496 -12.61 -0.74 -3.56
C TYR A 496 -11.36 0.04 -3.98
N GLY A 497 -10.22 -0.19 -3.35
CA GLY A 497 -8.93 0.41 -3.69
C GLY A 497 -8.58 0.19 -5.16
N LYS A 498 -8.11 1.26 -5.82
CA LYS A 498 -7.63 1.20 -7.19
C LYS A 498 -6.25 1.83 -7.29
N TYR A 499 -5.40 1.21 -8.09
CA TYR A 499 -3.98 1.52 -8.12
C TYR A 499 -3.49 1.65 -9.55
N TYR A 500 -2.90 2.79 -9.88
CA TYR A 500 -2.41 3.10 -11.21
C TYR A 500 -0.93 2.72 -11.34
N VAL A 501 -0.60 1.92 -12.36
CA VAL A 501 0.78 1.53 -12.69
C VAL A 501 1.39 2.56 -13.65
N ASP A 502 2.44 3.24 -13.22
CA ASP A 502 3.15 4.25 -14.01
C ASP A 502 4.64 3.89 -14.18
N CYS A 503 5.04 3.48 -15.38
CA CYS A 503 6.44 3.21 -15.70
C CYS A 503 7.14 4.44 -16.31
N GLY A 504 8.36 4.70 -15.83
CA GLY A 504 9.16 5.83 -16.26
C GLY A 504 9.60 5.74 -17.72
N SER A 505 9.77 6.89 -18.36
CA SER A 505 10.00 7.01 -19.80
C SER A 505 11.39 6.59 -20.30
N TYR A 506 12.28 6.16 -19.39
CA TYR A 506 13.70 6.02 -19.68
C TYR A 506 14.29 4.63 -19.37
N PRO A 507 13.59 3.49 -19.58
CA PRO A 507 14.04 2.18 -19.08
C PRO A 507 15.46 1.80 -19.52
N THR A 508 15.90 2.17 -20.73
CA THR A 508 17.21 1.82 -21.31
C THR A 508 18.42 2.47 -20.61
N HIS A 509 18.20 3.50 -19.78
CA HIS A 509 19.26 4.11 -18.98
C HIS A 509 19.40 3.38 -17.66
N ARG A 510 20.52 2.69 -17.38
CA ARG A 510 20.68 1.94 -16.12
C ARG A 510 21.65 2.52 -15.10
N THR A 511 22.39 3.56 -15.47
CA THR A 511 23.25 4.30 -14.54
C THR A 511 22.53 5.54 -13.98
N LYS A 512 23.13 6.19 -12.98
CA LYS A 512 22.55 7.37 -12.31
C LYS A 512 22.25 8.56 -13.24
N GLY A 513 22.95 8.68 -14.37
CA GLY A 513 22.77 9.78 -15.32
C GLY A 513 22.85 11.16 -14.64
N ASN A 514 21.87 12.03 -14.91
CA ASN A 514 21.75 13.35 -14.28
C ASN A 514 21.07 13.35 -12.89
N GLY A 515 20.73 12.17 -12.34
CA GLY A 515 20.17 11.99 -11.00
C GLY A 515 18.69 12.36 -10.84
N ARG A 516 17.95 12.60 -11.93
CA ARG A 516 16.51 12.95 -11.88
C ARG A 516 15.57 11.74 -11.87
N ASN A 517 16.02 10.59 -12.34
CA ASN A 517 15.20 9.38 -12.50
C ASN A 517 15.78 8.22 -11.69
N ASN A 518 15.79 8.35 -10.36
CA ASN A 518 16.24 7.27 -9.48
C ASN A 518 15.22 6.14 -9.39
N ILE A 519 13.93 6.47 -9.53
CA ILE A 519 12.80 5.54 -9.51
C ILE A 519 12.48 5.13 -10.94
N ASP A 520 12.12 3.86 -11.12
CA ASP A 520 11.84 3.27 -12.43
C ASP A 520 10.34 3.19 -12.72
N ALA A 521 9.50 2.88 -11.74
CA ALA A 521 8.03 2.90 -11.83
C ALA A 521 7.38 3.24 -10.49
N ARG A 522 6.08 3.53 -10.51
CA ARG A 522 5.24 3.70 -9.33
C ARG A 522 3.96 2.88 -9.42
N PHE A 523 3.53 2.39 -8.27
CA PHE A 523 2.19 1.84 -8.06
C PHE A 523 1.43 2.83 -7.17
N ILE A 524 0.46 3.54 -7.73
CA ILE A 524 -0.11 4.77 -7.14
C ILE A 524 -1.55 4.52 -6.70
N ASP A 525 -1.86 4.71 -5.43
CA ASP A 525 -3.24 4.76 -4.94
C ASP A 525 -3.95 5.98 -5.54
N VAL A 526 -5.01 5.75 -6.32
CA VAL A 526 -5.71 6.82 -7.04
C VAL A 526 -6.60 7.67 -6.12
N ASP A 527 -6.94 7.18 -4.92
CA ASP A 527 -7.82 7.85 -3.98
C ASP A 527 -7.07 8.77 -3.01
N SER A 528 -5.76 8.57 -2.83
CA SER A 528 -4.90 9.41 -1.98
C SER A 528 -3.79 10.13 -2.76
N GLY A 529 -3.23 9.47 -3.78
CA GLY A 529 -2.01 9.85 -4.48
C GLY A 529 -0.74 9.30 -3.87
N MET A 530 -0.80 8.56 -2.75
CA MET A 530 0.36 7.86 -2.19
C MET A 530 0.79 6.70 -3.09
N TYR A 531 2.05 6.27 -3.01
CA TYR A 531 2.58 5.28 -3.95
C TYR A 531 3.68 4.39 -3.37
N ILE A 532 3.88 3.25 -4.02
CA ILE A 532 5.09 2.43 -3.91
C ILE A 532 6.07 2.88 -5.00
N ASP A 533 7.32 3.12 -4.62
CA ASP A 533 8.43 3.34 -5.55
C ASP A 533 9.05 1.99 -5.95
N ILE A 534 9.17 1.75 -7.26
CA ILE A 534 9.69 0.51 -7.85
C ILE A 534 11.02 0.81 -8.54
N THR A 535 12.06 0.01 -8.25
CA THR A 535 13.38 0.15 -8.89
C THR A 535 13.89 -1.15 -9.51
N GLY A 536 14.48 -1.04 -10.71
CA GLY A 536 15.08 -2.13 -11.45
C GLY A 536 16.56 -2.32 -11.14
N LEU A 537 16.99 -3.54 -10.86
CA LEU A 537 18.39 -3.93 -10.68
C LEU A 537 18.97 -4.47 -11.99
N ALA A 538 20.09 -3.89 -12.43
CA ALA A 538 20.78 -4.29 -13.65
C ALA A 538 22.28 -4.49 -13.40
N LEU A 539 22.91 -5.30 -14.24
CA LEU A 539 24.34 -5.26 -14.46
C LEU A 539 24.68 -3.95 -15.17
N THR A 540 25.56 -3.14 -14.59
CA THR A 540 25.94 -1.84 -15.16
C THR A 540 27.45 -1.65 -15.15
N ASP A 541 27.89 -0.65 -15.91
CA ASP A 541 29.25 -0.13 -15.93
C ASP A 541 29.51 0.90 -14.81
N THR A 542 28.73 0.91 -13.73
CA THR A 542 28.94 1.88 -12.64
C THR A 542 30.29 1.62 -11.95
N ASN A 543 31.24 2.53 -12.16
CA ASN A 543 32.61 2.39 -11.65
C ASN A 543 32.72 2.45 -10.13
N LYS A 544 31.90 3.27 -9.46
CA LYS A 544 32.08 3.55 -8.03
C LYS A 544 31.32 2.53 -7.16
N LEU A 545 32.02 1.49 -6.73
CA LEU A 545 31.51 0.53 -5.75
C LEU A 545 31.44 1.13 -4.34
N PRO A 546 30.50 0.67 -3.49
CA PRO A 546 30.49 1.01 -2.08
C PRO A 546 31.66 0.32 -1.35
N PRO A 547 32.14 0.87 -0.21
CA PRO A 547 33.32 0.35 0.50
C PRO A 547 33.26 -1.16 0.82
N ARG A 548 32.06 -1.70 1.06
CA ARG A 548 31.84 -3.13 1.35
C ARG A 548 32.20 -4.02 0.15
N LEU A 549 31.94 -3.56 -1.08
CA LEU A 549 32.18 -4.30 -2.31
C LEU A 549 33.57 -4.02 -2.90
N GLU A 550 34.20 -2.89 -2.57
CA GLU A 550 35.61 -2.64 -2.94
C GLU A 550 36.56 -3.72 -2.40
N LYS A 551 36.23 -4.34 -1.26
CA LYS A 551 37.03 -5.44 -0.71
C LYS A 551 37.02 -6.65 -1.63
N LEU A 552 35.87 -7.03 -2.17
CA LEU A 552 35.71 -8.13 -3.13
C LEU A 552 36.54 -7.86 -4.40
N ASP A 553 36.52 -6.63 -4.90
CA ASP A 553 37.35 -6.26 -6.06
C ASP A 553 38.85 -6.35 -5.75
N ARG A 554 39.30 -5.89 -4.57
CA ARG A 554 40.71 -6.05 -4.14
C ARG A 554 41.12 -7.52 -4.06
N GLU A 555 40.26 -8.38 -3.53
CA GLU A 555 40.51 -9.83 -3.45
C GLU A 555 40.56 -10.48 -4.85
N ARG A 556 39.67 -10.08 -5.77
CA ARG A 556 39.69 -10.48 -7.18
C ARG A 556 41.00 -10.10 -7.86
N GLN A 557 41.44 -8.85 -7.68
CA GLN A 557 42.69 -8.35 -8.26
C GLN A 557 43.91 -9.12 -7.74
N ALA A 558 43.97 -9.35 -6.42
CA ALA A 558 45.04 -10.14 -5.81
C ALA A 558 45.10 -11.59 -6.34
N LYS A 559 43.94 -12.23 -6.55
CA LYS A 559 43.87 -13.57 -7.18
C LYS A 559 44.39 -13.55 -8.62
N LYS A 560 43.96 -12.59 -9.43
CA LYS A 560 44.44 -12.42 -10.82
C LYS A 560 45.95 -12.16 -10.89
N GLU A 561 46.52 -11.41 -9.95
CA GLU A 561 47.97 -11.20 -9.87
C GLU A 561 48.72 -12.47 -9.46
N GLN A 562 48.18 -13.27 -8.54
CA GLN A 562 48.76 -14.56 -8.16
C GLN A 562 48.73 -15.57 -9.31
N GLU A 563 47.63 -15.63 -10.07
CA GLU A 563 47.49 -16.49 -11.26
C GLU A 563 48.49 -16.09 -12.35
N LYS A 564 48.61 -14.79 -12.66
CA LYS A 564 49.62 -14.28 -13.60
C LYS A 564 51.05 -14.60 -13.18
N THR A 565 51.34 -14.55 -11.87
CA THR A 565 52.67 -14.86 -11.35
C THR A 565 52.97 -16.36 -11.45
N LYS A 566 51.96 -17.23 -11.26
CA LYS A 566 52.08 -18.68 -11.47
C LYS A 566 52.28 -19.03 -12.94
N ASP A 567 51.51 -18.40 -13.84
CA ASP A 567 51.63 -18.63 -15.29
C ASP A 567 52.99 -18.14 -15.83
N ALA A 568 53.51 -17.02 -15.32
CA ALA A 568 54.85 -16.54 -15.65
C ALA A 568 55.96 -17.47 -15.14
N GLN A 569 55.79 -18.07 -13.95
CA GLN A 569 56.75 -19.05 -13.39
C GLN A 569 56.72 -20.42 -14.12
N LEU A 570 55.63 -20.76 -14.79
CA LEU A 570 55.50 -21.98 -15.61
C LEU A 570 55.98 -21.77 -17.06
N ALA A 571 56.20 -20.52 -17.49
CA ALA A 571 56.61 -20.16 -18.85
C ALA A 571 58.13 -20.00 -19.05
N GLU A 572 58.94 -20.05 -17.98
CA GLU A 572 60.40 -20.07 -18.10
C GLU A 572 60.96 -21.50 -17.90
N PRO A 573 61.69 -22.07 -18.87
CA PRO A 573 62.50 -23.24 -18.62
C PRO A 573 63.68 -22.85 -17.74
N THR A 574 63.75 -23.46 -16.57
CA THR A 574 64.86 -23.34 -15.62
C THR A 574 66.17 -23.76 -16.26
N ASP A 575 67.21 -22.92 -16.13
CA ASP A 575 68.57 -23.44 -16.05
C ASP A 575 69.33 -22.81 -14.87
N SER A 576 69.98 -23.71 -14.12
CA SER A 576 70.90 -23.52 -12.99
C SER A 576 70.37 -23.04 -11.62
N LEU A 577 70.45 -23.98 -10.68
CA LEU A 577 70.45 -23.82 -9.23
C LEU A 577 71.75 -23.18 -8.73
N THR A 578 71.67 -22.34 -7.70
CA THR A 578 72.57 -22.43 -6.52
C THR A 578 71.88 -21.91 -5.26
N ASP A 579 71.99 -22.71 -4.21
CA ASP A 579 71.64 -22.42 -2.81
C ASP A 579 72.26 -21.12 -2.28
N THR A 580 71.50 -20.34 -1.53
CA THR A 580 71.87 -19.91 -0.15
C THR A 580 70.72 -19.16 0.53
N ASP A 581 70.58 -19.45 1.83
CA ASP A 581 69.86 -18.77 2.92
C ASP A 581 69.24 -17.39 2.65
N ILE A 582 68.02 -17.17 3.16
CA ILE A 582 67.72 -16.14 4.16
C ILE A 582 66.26 -16.28 4.65
N SER A 583 66.13 -16.54 5.95
CA SER A 583 64.93 -16.29 6.73
C SER A 583 64.60 -14.79 6.78
N GLN A 584 63.50 -14.34 6.18
CA GLN A 584 62.94 -13.01 6.47
C GLN A 584 61.42 -13.00 6.63
N LYS A 585 61.04 -12.41 7.77
CA LYS A 585 59.69 -12.10 8.27
C LYS A 585 58.78 -11.52 7.18
N VAL A 586 57.60 -12.11 7.03
CA VAL A 586 56.46 -11.53 6.31
C VAL A 586 56.04 -10.24 7.03
N LYS A 587 56.57 -9.10 6.59
CA LYS A 587 55.99 -7.79 6.88
C LYS A 587 54.77 -7.62 5.99
N ARG A 588 53.59 -7.40 6.60
CA ARG A 588 52.39 -6.95 5.88
C ARG A 588 52.76 -5.74 5.03
N ALA A 589 52.60 -5.87 3.71
CA ALA A 589 52.78 -4.76 2.79
C ALA A 589 51.82 -3.62 3.16
N PRO A 590 52.24 -2.34 3.10
CA PRO A 590 51.33 -1.22 3.24
C PRO A 590 50.30 -1.26 2.11
N PRO A 591 49.10 -0.66 2.27
CA PRO A 591 48.11 -0.60 1.22
C PRO A 591 48.71 0.11 0.01
N VAL A 592 48.86 -0.62 -1.09
CA VAL A 592 49.22 -0.06 -2.40
C VAL A 592 48.08 0.88 -2.78
N LYS A 593 48.30 2.19 -2.67
CA LYS A 593 47.41 3.17 -3.30
C LYS A 593 47.54 2.96 -4.80
N SER A 594 46.50 2.42 -5.43
CA SER A 594 46.46 2.25 -6.88
C SER A 594 46.46 3.63 -7.55
N ASN A 595 47.61 4.04 -8.09
CA ASN A 595 47.73 5.20 -8.99
C ASN A 595 47.20 4.88 -10.40
N ARG A 596 46.13 4.08 -10.52
CA ARG A 596 45.43 3.90 -11.81
C ARG A 596 44.45 5.05 -11.97
N GLY A 597 44.40 5.63 -13.17
CA GLY A 597 43.35 6.57 -13.56
C GLY A 597 41.96 5.93 -13.41
N PRO A 598 40.87 6.71 -13.54
CA PRO A 598 39.52 6.16 -13.47
C PRO A 598 39.37 5.00 -14.47
N GLU A 599 38.86 3.86 -13.97
CA GLU A 599 38.56 2.66 -14.75
C GLU A 599 37.66 3.02 -15.95
N SER A 600 37.88 2.41 -17.10
CA SER A 600 37.00 2.60 -18.27
C SER A 600 35.63 1.93 -18.03
N SER A 601 34.59 2.41 -18.71
CA SER A 601 33.23 1.82 -18.62
C SER A 601 33.22 0.31 -18.94
N SER A 602 33.98 -0.12 -19.95
CA SER A 602 34.11 -1.55 -20.29
C SER A 602 34.80 -2.38 -19.20
N GLU A 603 35.85 -1.85 -18.57
CA GLU A 603 36.54 -2.55 -17.48
C GLU A 603 35.64 -2.68 -16.25
N ALA A 604 34.89 -1.64 -15.91
CA ALA A 604 33.96 -1.66 -14.79
C ALA A 604 32.78 -2.61 -15.02
N LEU A 605 32.26 -2.68 -16.25
CA LEU A 605 31.21 -3.63 -16.62
C LEU A 605 31.70 -5.08 -16.46
N GLU A 606 32.87 -5.41 -17.01
CA GLU A 606 33.46 -6.74 -16.88
C GLU A 606 33.80 -7.08 -15.43
N ARG A 607 34.29 -6.10 -14.64
CA ARG A 607 34.44 -6.29 -13.19
C ARG A 607 33.13 -6.64 -12.52
N ASN A 608 32.10 -5.84 -12.73
CA ASN A 608 30.82 -6.03 -12.06
C ASN A 608 30.18 -7.36 -12.49
N LYS A 609 30.39 -7.79 -13.74
CA LYS A 609 29.98 -9.09 -14.26
C LYS A 609 30.71 -10.25 -13.57
N GLU A 610 32.04 -10.19 -13.49
CA GLU A 610 32.85 -11.20 -12.79
C GLU A 610 32.52 -11.31 -11.30
N LEU A 611 32.22 -10.19 -10.65
CA LEU A 611 31.84 -10.13 -9.25
C LEU A 611 30.34 -10.39 -9.03
N GLN A 612 29.55 -10.53 -10.10
CA GLN A 612 28.09 -10.60 -10.10
C GLN A 612 27.44 -9.53 -9.23
N ILE A 613 27.83 -8.27 -9.47
CA ILE A 613 27.32 -7.08 -8.78
C ILE A 613 26.30 -6.39 -9.68
N TYR A 614 25.13 -6.11 -9.11
CA TYR A 614 24.02 -5.42 -9.75
C TYR A 614 23.65 -4.16 -8.98
N ASN A 615 23.06 -3.18 -9.65
CA ASN A 615 22.63 -1.96 -9.01
C ASN A 615 21.42 -1.30 -9.66
N CYS A 616 20.71 -0.49 -8.87
CA CYS A 616 19.71 0.44 -9.36
C CYS A 616 20.35 1.78 -9.78
N ARG A 617 19.53 2.67 -10.37
CA ARG A 617 19.95 4.01 -10.81
C ARG A 617 20.43 4.92 -9.68
N ASN A 618 20.06 4.62 -8.43
CA ASN A 618 20.49 5.43 -7.28
C ASN A 618 21.80 4.94 -6.63
N ASN A 619 22.50 3.97 -7.25
CA ASN A 619 23.74 3.37 -6.73
C ASN A 619 23.53 2.54 -5.46
N HIS A 620 22.38 1.89 -5.31
CA HIS A 620 22.23 0.77 -4.37
C HIS A 620 22.74 -0.49 -5.04
N PHE A 621 23.71 -1.16 -4.43
CA PHE A 621 24.43 -2.30 -5.03
C PHE A 621 24.18 -3.56 -4.21
N TYR A 622 24.11 -4.68 -4.91
CA TYR A 622 23.88 -6.01 -4.38
C TYR A 622 24.77 -7.02 -5.10
N THR A 623 25.24 -8.05 -4.39
CA THR A 623 25.82 -9.23 -5.05
C THR A 623 24.71 -10.21 -5.41
N TYR A 624 24.96 -11.10 -6.38
CA TYR A 624 24.01 -12.16 -6.72
C TYR A 624 23.63 -13.02 -5.50
N SER A 625 24.59 -13.38 -4.67
CA SER A 625 24.36 -14.20 -3.46
C SER A 625 23.58 -13.48 -2.37
N GLU A 626 23.54 -12.15 -2.37
CA GLU A 626 22.70 -11.38 -1.46
C GLU A 626 21.23 -11.41 -1.87
N LEU A 627 20.96 -11.50 -3.18
CA LEU A 627 19.62 -11.47 -3.76
C LEU A 627 19.03 -12.88 -3.93
N SER A 628 19.78 -13.80 -4.54
CA SER A 628 19.28 -15.08 -5.03
C SER A 628 19.81 -16.27 -4.20
N PRO A 629 18.97 -17.27 -3.88
CA PRO A 629 17.54 -17.32 -4.19
C PRO A 629 16.70 -16.37 -3.32
N LEU A 630 15.63 -15.83 -3.90
CA LEU A 630 14.59 -15.15 -3.14
C LEU A 630 13.87 -16.17 -2.26
N LYS A 631 13.44 -15.75 -1.06
CA LYS A 631 12.68 -16.58 -0.14
C LYS A 631 11.23 -16.12 -0.09
N LEU A 632 10.30 -17.06 -0.11
CA LEU A 632 8.91 -16.78 0.25
C LEU A 632 8.84 -16.35 1.71
N SER A 633 8.06 -15.31 1.97
CA SER A 633 7.73 -14.81 3.30
C SER A 633 6.33 -14.19 3.25
N MET A 634 5.96 -13.40 4.26
CA MET A 634 4.70 -12.67 4.32
C MET A 634 4.91 -11.29 4.95
N MET A 635 4.17 -10.30 4.44
CA MET A 635 4.11 -8.94 4.96
C MET A 635 2.67 -8.43 4.87
N GLU A 636 2.20 -7.77 5.92
CA GLU A 636 0.85 -7.16 5.97
C GLU A 636 -0.26 -8.15 5.58
N GLY A 637 -0.10 -9.43 5.91
CA GLY A 637 -1.10 -10.47 5.62
C GLY A 637 -1.08 -10.98 4.18
N SER A 638 -0.03 -10.72 3.40
CA SER A 638 0.09 -11.15 2.00
C SER A 638 1.47 -11.78 1.71
N PRO A 639 1.55 -12.84 0.88
CA PRO A 639 2.81 -13.43 0.47
C PRO A 639 3.75 -12.39 -0.14
N CYS A 640 5.03 -12.43 0.24
CA CYS A 640 6.05 -11.56 -0.32
C CYS A 640 7.34 -12.32 -0.59
N LEU A 641 8.22 -11.73 -1.39
CA LEU A 641 9.57 -12.25 -1.60
C LEU A 641 10.59 -11.34 -0.92
N VAL A 642 11.59 -11.96 -0.28
CA VAL A 642 12.70 -11.26 0.37
C VAL A 642 14.06 -11.75 -0.16
N PRO A 643 15.09 -10.88 -0.19
CA PRO A 643 16.44 -11.27 -0.59
C PRO A 643 17.03 -12.39 0.27
N HIS A 644 17.89 -13.22 -0.34
CA HIS A 644 18.56 -14.35 0.34
C HIS A 644 19.28 -13.96 1.64
N ASP A 645 20.17 -12.95 1.56
CA ASP A 645 20.93 -12.40 2.68
C ASP A 645 20.46 -10.96 2.99
N PHE A 646 19.18 -10.86 3.35
CA PHE A 646 18.57 -9.61 3.81
C PHE A 646 19.36 -8.96 4.96
N THR A 647 20.08 -9.73 5.78
CA THR A 647 20.87 -9.19 6.90
C THR A 647 22.04 -8.36 6.42
N THR A 648 22.81 -8.86 5.44
CA THR A 648 23.90 -8.09 4.83
C THR A 648 23.37 -6.87 4.07
N VAL A 649 22.28 -7.04 3.32
CA VAL A 649 21.58 -5.96 2.61
C VAL A 649 21.20 -4.84 3.58
N LEU A 650 20.41 -5.15 4.61
CA LEU A 650 19.91 -4.18 5.56
C LEU A 650 21.03 -3.55 6.39
N ASN A 651 22.05 -4.30 6.82
CA ASN A 651 23.17 -3.67 7.56
C ASN A 651 24.00 -2.72 6.69
N SER A 652 23.98 -2.89 5.37
CA SER A 652 24.68 -1.99 4.45
C SER A 652 23.97 -0.65 4.27
N GLU A 653 22.64 -0.65 4.37
CA GLU A 653 21.78 0.54 4.24
C GLU A 653 21.55 1.19 5.62
N TYR A 654 21.24 0.37 6.62
CA TYR A 654 20.80 0.73 7.98
C TYR A 654 21.76 0.25 9.05
N ASN A 655 22.87 0.97 9.26
CA ASN A 655 23.83 0.58 10.29
C ASN A 655 23.20 0.55 11.71
N GLY A 656 23.05 -0.66 12.24
CA GLY A 656 22.39 -0.93 13.52
C GLY A 656 20.86 -0.95 13.48
N GLY A 657 20.25 -0.87 12.30
CA GLY A 657 18.79 -0.89 12.11
C GLY A 657 18.13 -2.15 12.64
N LEU A 658 18.82 -3.29 12.57
CA LEU A 658 18.33 -4.60 13.05
C LEU A 658 18.35 -4.77 14.57
N ARG A 659 18.87 -3.80 15.33
CA ARG A 659 19.11 -3.92 16.79
C ARG A 659 18.55 -2.75 17.61
N LYS A 660 18.41 -1.57 17.01
CA LYS A 660 17.99 -0.35 17.72
C LYS A 660 16.49 -0.36 17.96
N LYS A 661 16.05 -0.84 19.13
CA LYS A 661 14.63 -0.84 19.56
C LYS A 661 14.04 0.54 19.82
N HIS A 662 14.77 1.64 19.60
CA HIS A 662 14.26 3.00 19.75
C HIS A 662 14.65 3.82 18.52
N PHE A 663 13.66 4.26 17.75
CA PHE A 663 13.85 4.99 16.51
C PHE A 663 12.64 5.88 16.22
N ASN A 664 12.87 7.04 15.59
CA ASN A 664 11.84 8.01 15.19
C ASN A 664 10.72 8.26 16.21
N ASN A 665 11.06 8.46 17.49
CA ASN A 665 10.10 8.64 18.60
C ASN A 665 9.18 7.43 18.87
N HIS A 666 9.62 6.23 18.55
CA HIS A 666 8.94 4.97 18.85
C HIS A 666 9.88 4.00 19.57
N LEU A 667 9.31 3.08 20.33
CA LEU A 667 9.99 2.01 21.03
C LEU A 667 9.38 0.67 20.61
N PHE A 668 10.21 -0.28 20.16
CA PHE A 668 9.78 -1.63 19.85
C PHE A 668 9.53 -2.41 21.14
N MET A 669 8.32 -2.97 21.26
CA MET A 669 7.86 -3.71 22.43
C MET A 669 7.88 -5.20 22.10
N ASP A 670 8.80 -5.95 22.73
CA ASP A 670 9.06 -7.35 22.38
C ASP A 670 7.85 -8.26 22.59
N GLU A 671 7.12 -8.01 23.66
CA GLU A 671 5.95 -8.80 24.05
C GLU A 671 4.75 -8.54 23.13
N LEU A 672 4.60 -7.30 22.65
CA LEU A 672 3.52 -6.91 21.75
C LEU A 672 3.87 -7.12 20.27
N ARG A 673 5.17 -7.23 19.95
CA ARG A 673 5.73 -7.40 18.61
C ARG A 673 5.42 -6.25 17.64
N PHE A 674 5.29 -5.04 18.16
CA PHE A 674 5.19 -3.84 17.33
C PHE A 674 5.80 -2.61 18.00
N TRP A 675 5.95 -1.56 17.19
CA TRP A 675 6.47 -0.27 17.60
C TRP A 675 5.38 0.56 18.26
N VAL A 676 5.66 1.15 19.41
CA VAL A 676 4.74 2.04 20.11
C VAL A 676 5.33 3.43 20.19
N SER A 677 4.54 4.46 19.88
CA SER A 677 4.97 5.84 20.00
C SER A 677 5.43 6.15 21.44
N THR A 678 6.54 6.86 21.57
CA THR A 678 7.08 7.27 22.87
C THR A 678 6.13 8.21 23.61
N ALA A 679 5.29 8.96 22.90
CA ALA A 679 4.25 9.79 23.48
C ALA A 679 3.17 8.94 24.15
N THR A 680 2.66 7.92 23.46
CA THR A 680 1.69 6.96 24.00
C THR A 680 2.28 6.25 25.23
N LEU A 681 3.53 5.77 25.14
CA LEU A 681 4.21 5.15 26.28
C LEU A 681 4.37 6.11 27.47
N GLN A 682 4.73 7.36 27.24
CA GLN A 682 4.84 8.36 28.31
C GLN A 682 3.52 8.59 29.03
N GLN A 683 2.41 8.64 28.29
CA GLN A 683 1.08 8.76 28.86
C GLN A 683 0.76 7.54 29.74
N GLN A 684 1.04 6.32 29.27
CA GLN A 684 0.80 5.11 30.07
C GLN A 684 1.68 5.04 31.31
N VAL A 685 2.96 5.42 31.21
CA VAL A 685 3.88 5.48 32.35
C VAL A 685 3.41 6.48 33.40
N TYR A 686 3.00 7.68 32.97
CA TYR A 686 2.46 8.70 33.88
C TYR A 686 1.18 8.21 34.56
N ALA A 687 0.27 7.60 33.81
CA ALA A 687 -0.96 7.06 34.37
C ALA A 687 -0.73 5.88 35.34
N LEU A 688 0.36 5.12 35.19
CA LEU A 688 0.73 4.05 36.11
C LEU A 688 1.42 4.57 37.38
N SER A 689 2.34 5.53 37.25
CA SER A 689 3.30 5.89 38.32
C SER A 689 3.18 7.31 38.85
N GLY A 690 2.42 8.19 38.17
CA GLY A 690 2.43 9.63 38.41
C GLY A 690 3.73 10.33 37.98
N GLN A 691 4.68 9.62 37.36
CA GLN A 691 5.99 10.15 36.99
C GLN A 691 6.09 10.46 35.50
N HIS A 692 6.67 11.62 35.18
CA HIS A 692 7.07 11.94 33.82
C HIS A 692 8.45 11.35 33.52
N VAL A 693 8.49 10.34 32.65
CA VAL A 693 9.74 9.66 32.24
C VAL A 693 10.18 10.16 30.86
N LYS A 694 11.44 10.58 30.74
CA LYS A 694 12.03 11.00 29.45
C LYS A 694 12.11 9.81 28.48
N SER A 695 12.00 10.04 27.18
CA SER A 695 11.99 8.98 26.15
C SER A 695 13.14 7.98 26.28
N VAL A 696 14.36 8.47 26.56
CA VAL A 696 15.56 7.64 26.77
C VAL A 696 15.47 6.66 27.94
N ALA A 697 14.60 6.92 28.92
CA ALA A 697 14.41 6.10 30.11
C ALA A 697 13.17 5.22 30.04
N LEU A 698 12.30 5.37 29.03
CA LEU A 698 11.06 4.62 28.89
C LEU A 698 11.30 3.11 28.84
N ARG A 699 12.28 2.66 28.04
CA ARG A 699 12.61 1.24 27.95
C ARG A 699 13.02 0.65 29.29
N LYS A 700 13.84 1.38 30.06
CA LYS A 700 14.25 0.94 31.39
C LYS A 700 13.05 0.86 32.34
N PHE A 701 12.19 1.87 32.32
CA PHE A 701 10.97 1.89 33.14
C PHE A 701 10.06 0.71 32.80
N TYR A 702 9.79 0.50 31.51
CA TYR A 702 8.97 -0.61 31.01
C TYR A 702 9.53 -1.95 31.46
N ASN A 703 10.82 -2.20 31.26
CA ASN A 703 11.46 -3.46 31.67
C ASN A 703 11.36 -3.70 33.19
N SER A 704 11.32 -2.66 34.02
CA SER A 704 11.15 -2.77 35.47
C SER A 704 9.68 -2.93 35.92
N HIS A 705 8.71 -2.64 35.06
CA HIS A 705 7.28 -2.67 35.35
C HIS A 705 6.49 -3.40 34.26
N LYS A 706 7.08 -4.46 33.68
CA LYS A 706 6.62 -5.05 32.42
C LYS A 706 5.14 -5.47 32.46
N LEU A 707 4.75 -6.34 33.41
CA LEU A 707 3.37 -6.81 33.54
C LEU A 707 2.36 -5.67 33.80
N PRO A 708 2.55 -4.77 34.80
CA PRO A 708 1.67 -3.62 34.97
C PRO A 708 1.54 -2.72 33.73
N MET A 709 2.62 -2.59 32.96
CA MET A 709 2.60 -1.82 31.73
C MET A 709 1.83 -2.52 30.62
N LEU A 710 2.03 -3.82 30.42
CA LEU A 710 1.27 -4.62 29.46
C LEU A 710 -0.23 -4.56 29.74
N LEU A 711 -0.64 -4.80 30.99
CA LEU A 711 -2.04 -4.73 31.41
C LEU A 711 -2.66 -3.35 31.13
N ARG A 712 -1.91 -2.27 31.36
CA ARG A 712 -2.38 -0.91 31.10
C ARG A 712 -2.43 -0.60 29.61
N MET A 713 -1.40 -0.97 28.86
CA MET A 713 -1.30 -0.73 27.42
C MET A 713 -2.41 -1.46 26.67
N LEU A 714 -2.58 -2.76 26.92
CA LEU A 714 -3.67 -3.57 26.35
C LEU A 714 -5.05 -3.21 26.92
N GLY A 715 -5.12 -2.38 27.96
CA GLY A 715 -6.36 -1.80 28.45
C GLY A 715 -6.81 -0.55 27.66
N THR A 716 -6.05 -0.10 26.65
CA THR A 716 -6.43 1.02 25.78
C THR A 716 -6.89 0.51 24.42
N ASP A 717 -7.99 1.07 23.89
CA ASP A 717 -8.55 0.64 22.60
C ASP A 717 -7.54 0.73 21.46
N GLU A 718 -6.70 1.78 21.43
CA GLU A 718 -5.70 2.00 20.37
C GLU A 718 -4.69 0.84 20.28
N LEU A 719 -4.00 0.54 21.40
CA LEU A 719 -2.96 -0.49 21.42
C LEU A 719 -3.53 -1.91 21.42
N LEU A 720 -4.68 -2.10 22.04
CA LEU A 720 -5.38 -3.38 22.03
C LEU A 720 -5.83 -3.73 20.62
N LYS A 721 -6.42 -2.78 19.88
CA LYS A 721 -6.81 -2.98 18.48
C LYS A 721 -5.61 -3.35 17.62
N GLU A 722 -4.52 -2.58 17.75
CA GLU A 722 -3.29 -2.86 17.00
C GLU A 722 -2.76 -4.27 17.32
N PHE A 723 -2.76 -4.68 18.59
CA PHE A 723 -2.39 -6.05 18.97
C PHE A 723 -3.36 -7.08 18.41
N TYR A 724 -4.67 -6.86 18.54
CA TYR A 724 -5.71 -7.79 18.08
C TYR A 724 -5.64 -8.09 16.58
N ILE A 725 -5.44 -7.07 15.75
CA ILE A 725 -5.39 -7.26 14.30
C ILE A 725 -4.03 -7.78 13.81
N THR A 726 -2.96 -7.69 14.62
CA THR A 726 -1.59 -8.03 14.18
C THR A 726 -0.94 -9.21 14.90
N HIS A 727 -1.45 -9.66 16.05
CA HIS A 727 -0.73 -10.62 16.90
C HIS A 727 -0.44 -11.95 16.19
N LYS A 728 -1.38 -12.45 15.36
CA LYS A 728 -1.20 -13.70 14.60
C LYS A 728 -0.08 -13.56 13.57
N THR A 729 -0.15 -12.53 12.73
CA THR A 729 0.84 -12.20 11.70
C THR A 729 2.24 -12.00 12.28
N THR A 730 2.36 -11.17 13.31
CA THR A 730 3.65 -10.86 13.94
C THR A 730 4.25 -12.08 14.66
N LYS A 731 3.43 -12.95 15.25
CA LYS A 731 3.86 -14.20 15.89
C LYS A 731 4.39 -15.20 14.87
N MET A 732 3.66 -15.39 13.77
CA MET A 732 4.10 -16.23 12.65
C MET A 732 5.43 -15.75 12.09
N HIS A 733 5.59 -14.45 11.86
CA HIS A 733 6.83 -13.89 11.35
C HIS A 733 8.02 -14.04 12.33
N MET A 734 7.80 -13.90 13.64
CA MET A 734 8.85 -14.20 14.61
C MET A 734 9.26 -15.68 14.61
N GLU A 735 8.30 -16.59 14.43
CA GLU A 735 8.57 -18.02 14.29
C GLU A 735 9.36 -18.31 13.00
N GLU A 736 9.00 -17.68 11.89
CA GLU A 736 9.75 -17.76 10.62
C GLU A 736 11.22 -17.40 10.80
N LEU A 737 11.51 -16.23 11.38
CA LEU A 737 12.89 -15.76 11.57
C LEU A 737 13.69 -16.69 12.50
N ALA A 738 13.05 -17.27 13.51
CA ALA A 738 13.68 -18.24 14.40
C ALA A 738 14.03 -19.56 13.69
N LEU A 739 13.16 -20.03 12.80
CA LEU A 739 13.33 -21.29 12.08
C LEU A 739 14.27 -21.20 10.88
N MET A 740 14.36 -20.03 10.22
CA MET A 740 15.06 -19.85 8.94
C MET A 740 16.57 -20.21 9.00
N ASN A 741 17.19 -20.15 10.18
CA ASN A 741 18.61 -20.50 10.39
C ASN A 741 18.81 -21.92 10.95
N GLU A 742 17.74 -22.68 11.19
CA GLU A 742 17.76 -23.96 11.89
C GLU A 742 17.22 -25.11 11.03
N LEU A 743 17.23 -24.95 9.70
CA LEU A 743 16.69 -25.91 8.72
C LEU A 743 17.47 -27.23 8.62
N THR A 744 18.57 -27.39 9.34
CA THR A 744 19.29 -28.67 9.46
C THR A 744 18.57 -29.64 10.41
N ASP A 745 17.74 -29.12 11.33
CA ASP A 745 16.86 -29.90 12.17
C ASP A 745 15.57 -30.22 11.40
N LEU A 746 15.25 -31.51 11.26
CA LEU A 746 14.14 -31.97 10.43
C LEU A 746 12.77 -31.48 10.95
N GLN A 747 12.57 -31.44 12.27
CA GLN A 747 11.30 -30.99 12.86
C GLN A 747 11.11 -29.49 12.64
N LYS A 748 12.17 -28.70 12.81
CA LYS A 748 12.15 -27.26 12.57
C LYS A 748 11.94 -26.94 11.10
N LYS A 749 12.56 -27.73 10.22
CA LYS A 749 12.36 -27.64 8.77
C LYS A 749 10.91 -27.95 8.37
N GLU A 750 10.32 -29.01 8.91
CA GLU A 750 8.90 -29.34 8.68
C GLU A 750 7.97 -28.22 9.17
N ARG A 751 8.25 -27.64 10.34
CA ARG A 751 7.47 -26.49 10.85
C ARG A 751 7.62 -25.25 9.96
N TYR A 752 8.84 -24.94 9.50
CA TYR A 752 9.09 -23.84 8.57
C TYR A 752 8.29 -24.03 7.27
N TYR A 753 8.27 -25.24 6.71
CA TYR A 753 7.49 -25.54 5.51
C TYR A 753 5.98 -25.44 5.73
N SER A 754 5.48 -25.91 6.87
CA SER A 754 4.08 -25.72 7.24
C SER A 754 3.71 -24.24 7.34
N LEU A 755 4.63 -23.39 7.79
CA LEU A 755 4.42 -21.95 7.87
C LEU A 755 4.37 -21.31 6.48
N MET A 756 5.23 -21.73 5.56
CA MET A 756 5.21 -21.25 4.17
C MET A 756 3.88 -21.60 3.47
N GLU A 757 3.33 -22.80 3.71
CA GLU A 757 2.00 -23.17 3.20
C GLU A 757 0.86 -22.39 3.89
N GLU A 758 1.05 -21.89 5.11
CA GLU A 758 0.10 -20.94 5.72
C GLU A 758 0.19 -19.57 5.03
N TYR A 759 1.39 -19.07 4.76
CA TYR A 759 1.58 -17.79 4.05
C TYR A 759 0.97 -17.77 2.65
N LYS A 760 1.10 -18.84 1.87
CA LYS A 760 0.47 -18.94 0.54
C LYS A 760 -1.06 -18.74 0.59
N ARG A 761 -1.69 -19.03 1.73
CA ARG A 761 -3.12 -18.90 1.96
C ARG A 761 -3.54 -17.58 2.61
N THR A 762 -2.60 -16.69 2.93
CA THR A 762 -2.95 -15.37 3.47
C THR A 762 -3.31 -14.42 2.33
N HIS A 763 -4.60 -14.26 2.06
CA HIS A 763 -5.13 -13.34 1.05
C HIS A 763 -5.95 -12.19 1.64
N ASP A 764 -6.37 -12.33 2.91
CA ASP A 764 -7.23 -11.37 3.58
C ASP A 764 -6.42 -10.18 4.12
N PRO A 765 -6.88 -8.95 3.86
CA PRO A 765 -6.25 -7.77 4.42
C PRO A 765 -6.47 -7.71 5.93
N MET A 766 -5.41 -7.39 6.66
CA MET A 766 -5.42 -7.24 8.12
C MET A 766 -6.12 -5.97 8.60
N ARG A 767 -6.42 -5.03 7.71
CA ARG A 767 -7.16 -3.80 8.02
C ARG A 767 -8.34 -3.60 7.07
N LYS A 768 -9.38 -2.96 7.61
CA LYS A 768 -10.57 -2.53 6.87
C LYS A 768 -10.18 -1.71 5.64
N SER A 769 -10.99 -1.77 4.58
CA SER A 769 -10.81 -0.89 3.43
C SER A 769 -11.00 0.58 3.80
N LEU A 770 -10.38 1.48 3.04
CA LEU A 770 -10.55 2.92 3.24
C LEU A 770 -12.03 3.33 3.13
N HIS A 771 -12.74 2.79 2.13
CA HIS A 771 -14.18 3.03 1.94
C HIS A 771 -15.02 2.55 3.13
N GLY A 772 -14.75 1.35 3.65
CA GLY A 772 -15.48 0.82 4.82
C GLY A 772 -15.21 1.66 6.06
N TYR A 773 -13.96 2.10 6.27
CA TYR A 773 -13.60 2.97 7.40
C TYR A 773 -14.27 4.35 7.29
N THR A 774 -14.20 5.01 6.13
CA THR A 774 -14.79 6.35 5.96
C THR A 774 -16.31 6.32 6.04
N SER A 775 -16.96 5.27 5.50
CA SER A 775 -18.42 5.09 5.60
C SER A 775 -18.88 5.01 7.06
N GLU A 776 -18.15 4.27 7.89
CA GLU A 776 -18.46 4.12 9.31
C GLU A 776 -18.25 5.44 10.08
N VAL A 777 -17.12 6.10 9.85
CA VAL A 777 -16.82 7.42 10.43
C VAL A 777 -17.93 8.42 10.11
N VAL A 778 -18.39 8.44 8.86
CA VAL A 778 -19.48 9.28 8.38
C VAL A 778 -20.79 8.97 9.12
N ALA A 779 -21.17 7.69 9.19
CA ALA A 779 -22.40 7.25 9.86
C ALA A 779 -22.41 7.63 11.35
N LEU A 780 -21.30 7.42 12.06
CA LEU A 780 -21.16 7.76 13.49
C LEU A 780 -21.17 9.27 13.74
N GLY A 781 -20.67 10.06 12.79
CA GLY A 781 -20.73 11.52 12.85
C GLY A 781 -22.12 12.11 12.62
N GLY A 782 -23.14 11.28 12.34
CA GLY A 782 -24.47 11.73 11.93
C GLY A 782 -24.47 12.39 10.56
N TYR A 783 -23.45 12.14 9.74
CA TYR A 783 -23.28 12.74 8.42
C TYR A 783 -23.89 11.82 7.35
N HIS A 784 -24.71 12.38 6.46
CA HIS A 784 -25.22 11.71 5.27
C HIS A 784 -24.58 12.36 4.04
N PRO A 785 -23.63 11.71 3.33
CA PRO A 785 -22.87 12.32 2.22
C PRO A 785 -23.74 12.91 1.10
N GLN A 786 -24.93 12.35 0.89
CA GLN A 786 -25.87 12.80 -0.13
C GLN A 786 -26.74 14.00 0.33
N GLU A 787 -26.94 14.17 1.65
CA GLU A 787 -27.73 15.28 2.21
C GLU A 787 -26.84 16.44 2.69
N ASP A 788 -25.66 16.15 3.23
CA ASP A 788 -24.78 17.13 3.88
C ASP A 788 -23.70 17.72 2.96
N ALA A 789 -23.57 17.25 1.72
CA ALA A 789 -22.85 18.00 0.69
C ALA A 789 -23.52 19.37 0.42
N ALA A 790 -24.81 19.51 0.76
CA ALA A 790 -25.55 20.78 0.73
C ALA A 790 -25.47 21.58 2.05
N VAL A 791 -25.03 20.98 3.16
CA VAL A 791 -25.06 21.59 4.50
C VAL A 791 -23.66 21.86 5.07
N SER A 792 -22.59 21.25 4.52
CA SER A 792 -21.19 21.65 4.76
C SER A 792 -20.79 22.93 4.00
N THR A 793 -21.74 23.86 3.84
CA THR A 793 -21.37 25.28 3.89
C THR A 793 -20.82 25.53 5.28
N MET A 794 -19.48 25.52 5.41
CA MET A 794 -18.87 26.10 6.60
C MET A 794 -19.49 27.49 6.80
N SER A 795 -20.24 27.62 7.88
CA SER A 795 -20.57 28.89 8.50
C SER A 795 -19.29 29.49 9.08
N GLU A 796 -18.29 29.72 8.24
CA GLU A 796 -17.17 30.59 8.56
C GLU A 796 -17.53 31.93 7.94
N THR A 797 -18.20 32.74 8.76
CA THR A 797 -18.36 34.17 8.53
C THR A 797 -17.03 34.76 8.10
N SER A 798 -17.06 35.61 7.08
CA SER A 798 -15.94 36.24 6.38
C SER A 798 -15.01 37.13 7.24
N GLU A 799 -15.04 37.03 8.57
CA GLU A 799 -14.30 37.89 9.50
C GLU A 799 -13.13 37.19 10.24
N GLU A 800 -12.94 35.87 10.12
CA GLU A 800 -11.79 35.18 10.77
C GLU A 800 -10.70 34.66 9.82
N LEU A 801 -10.83 34.88 8.50
CA LEU A 801 -9.89 34.36 7.47
C LEU A 801 -8.61 35.19 7.26
N ASP A 802 -8.46 36.32 7.94
CA ASP A 802 -7.27 37.17 7.80
C ASP A 802 -6.19 36.83 8.84
N LYS A 803 -5.29 35.91 8.49
CA LYS A 803 -3.83 35.98 8.73
C LYS A 803 -3.07 34.75 8.24
N VAL A 804 -2.89 34.63 6.92
CA VAL A 804 -1.64 34.05 6.41
C VAL A 804 -0.57 35.14 6.54
N VAL A 805 0.16 35.16 7.67
CA VAL A 805 1.26 36.12 7.83
C VAL A 805 2.45 35.67 6.99
N ILE A 806 2.62 36.31 5.84
CA ILE A 806 3.84 36.24 5.03
C ILE A 806 4.91 37.04 5.78
N THR A 807 5.75 36.41 6.61
CA THR A 807 6.95 37.06 7.13
C THR A 807 8.04 37.05 6.06
N GLY A 808 7.94 37.98 5.10
CA GLY A 808 9.03 38.35 4.22
C GLY A 808 9.97 39.32 4.93
N LYS A 809 11.15 38.84 5.37
CA LYS A 809 12.32 39.70 5.52
C LYS A 809 13.49 39.09 4.77
N SER A 810 13.80 39.72 3.65
CA SER A 810 15.07 39.58 2.96
C SER A 810 16.19 40.05 3.89
N GLN A 811 17.06 39.13 4.30
CA GLN A 811 18.45 39.48 4.60
C GLN A 811 19.35 38.51 3.85
N SER A 812 20.01 39.07 2.83
CA SER A 812 21.24 38.55 2.28
C SER A 812 22.24 38.30 3.41
N ASN A 813 22.67 37.04 3.58
CA ASN A 813 24.07 36.74 3.85
C ASN A 813 24.38 35.26 3.67
N ALA A 814 25.57 35.03 3.12
CA ALA A 814 26.14 33.76 2.73
C ALA A 814 26.21 32.76 3.91
N GLY A 815 25.78 31.52 3.64
CA GLY A 815 25.84 30.43 4.61
C GLY A 815 25.09 29.18 4.17
N ALA A 816 25.17 28.80 2.89
CA ALA A 816 24.62 27.54 2.41
C ALA A 816 25.48 26.35 2.90
N ARG A 817 25.24 25.92 4.15
CA ARG A 817 25.69 24.61 4.63
C ARG A 817 24.71 23.55 4.14
N ARG A 818 25.15 22.83 3.11
CA ARG A 818 24.91 21.40 2.82
C ARG A 818 24.28 20.66 4.01
N ILE A 819 22.98 20.38 3.95
CA ILE A 819 22.39 19.24 4.67
C ILE A 819 22.30 18.13 3.63
N GLN A 820 23.35 17.33 3.65
CA GLN A 820 23.50 16.09 2.90
C GLN A 820 23.36 14.97 3.95
N LYS A 821 22.50 14.00 3.67
CA LYS A 821 22.34 12.73 4.40
C LYS A 821 21.84 12.79 5.85
N VAL A 822 20.59 12.38 6.03
CA VAL A 822 20.18 11.42 7.07
C VAL A 822 19.34 10.40 6.30
N GLN A 823 19.98 9.33 5.83
CA GLN A 823 19.68 7.97 6.30
C GLN A 823 18.17 7.71 6.31
N THR A 824 17.66 7.59 5.08
CA THR A 824 16.62 6.63 4.70
C THR A 824 16.99 5.23 5.12
#